data_AF-A0A7K3A803-F1
#
_entry.id   AF-A0A7K3A803-F1
#
_cell.length_a   1.000
_cell.length_b   1.000
_cell.length_c   1.000
_cell.angle_alpha   90.00
_cell.angle_beta   90.00
_cell.angle_gamma   90.00
#
_symmetry.space_group_name_H-M   'P 1'
#
loop_
_entity.id
_entity.type
_entity.pdbx_description
1 polymer ?
#
loop_
_entity_poly.entity_id
_entity_poly.type
_entity_poly.pdbx_seq_one_letter_code
_entity_poly.pdbx_strand_id
1 'polypeptide(L)'
;MRTTTSRRALTLASALVAAGLTLTAAPHALADGFSTEASTLSTSEAKTLADNMNVDVYGDRYAAKDDTSADTSANGSATDGSSTEATTDASTPVTFTNKSALEGARGIAATVPAGSDGSYFTVHSLGNVQLHKADGSTAWARTNASYYTDWQVKPLQVWRAEPYPASIVMGYNAVNPYSAYSDQGYDTADLTGDGTKDIVFSAAVGMTPTPRPFTSPGSSLSTGTFVTVLDGKTGKTVWSKLYSYATNVKVVDGTLLIGNSPRLNSNAPATETATLTGIRFSYADGKLTPSSTWTYDTKSTASVNWGALESVGGGKVAAVWDLRKTATNTASGRTLVLDAADGSVTWETESALYGRQLRLDASRNRVVALEQADISDAVQYEIAAYDLADGKRTTLDTRVNALPTALTVGDAASGGGDEIAVSESTYTSTYNVNASTIRVLDGADGATVKWTYTTKRSAGNGADGASTWNLATKNGLLYAAAQDDQDQGTATNVGGLRYGSLTAFTSTGKVKWRQHGTNASPMYQQLYSSGGGDYVRVVDQQQNIHDYKLGNGSQKNLTPLQGDLNYGQAADFDGDGKKDVVVGGSSDGVWAYSGTSLVNGAPKKLWQATVPGEVHNIATGDVNGDGTPDVAVAADTATAVIDGKTGKVLTTIDGKGAYVRSVTLADLNDDGKDEVIVPTDALRVYSASGKQLWSYSAPSSAGDVIFSDTVVSGGQIYSQYTSPNALDISDAVVNGVALDGKGNLKWTADPKAPDRAADGKLHGAVLDHGVFASPKIPYADGHAVVYTWIVKADPTVAGDLSTASPRVVVEIRDGRTGELVHQSLNGSPWSHGNYFIDGQGDPLYQMSFGTFRGYAGDGKEDTSSSVVAPLRTVGFINGPGGRRLLAGGLEGGLAAFDPSVLTSGDSFQSSIGGATLIGARNYLAADLDGDGTDEMVSLNFDHLGINRMAEQLGGGVLSIDRGIHQMTTFKLS
;
A
#
# COMPACT_ATOMS: atom_id res chain seq x y z
N MET A 1 -13.34 89.48 31.12
CA MET A 1 -12.33 88.60 30.47
C MET A 1 -13.07 87.39 29.96
N ARG A 2 -13.46 87.41 28.68
CA ARG A 2 -12.68 86.89 27.53
C ARG A 2 -12.75 85.35 27.50
N THR A 3 -13.74 84.77 26.82
CA THR A 3 -13.77 84.40 25.36
C THR A 3 -12.92 83.14 25.10
N THR A 4 -13.28 82.11 24.33
CA THR A 4 -14.32 81.87 23.31
C THR A 4 -14.19 80.43 22.80
N THR A 5 -15.25 79.95 22.11
CA THR A 5 -15.26 78.99 20.96
C THR A 5 -14.82 77.55 21.18
N SER A 6 -15.69 76.53 21.10
CA SER A 6 -16.45 75.98 19.95
C SER A 6 -15.67 75.04 19.02
N ARG A 7 -16.35 73.92 18.71
CA ARG A 7 -16.39 73.15 17.45
C ARG A 7 -15.63 71.81 17.38
N ARG A 8 -16.44 70.79 17.08
CA ARG A 8 -16.19 69.50 16.38
C ARG A 8 -15.98 68.25 17.24
N ALA A 9 -17.03 67.87 17.95
CA ALA A 9 -17.39 66.47 18.17
C ALA A 9 -18.24 65.97 16.98
N LEU A 10 -17.60 65.66 15.84
CA LEU A 10 -18.24 64.96 14.72
C LEU A 10 -17.19 64.61 13.64
N THR A 11 -16.25 63.69 13.91
CA THR A 11 -15.41 63.00 12.89
C THR A 11 -14.47 61.95 13.52
N LEU A 12 -14.96 61.10 14.42
CA LEU A 12 -14.21 59.90 14.85
C LEU A 12 -15.12 58.77 15.33
N ALA A 13 -16.37 58.74 14.84
CA ALA A 13 -17.32 57.64 15.01
C ALA A 13 -17.47 56.81 13.71
N SER A 14 -16.54 56.95 12.76
CA SER A 14 -16.61 56.32 11.43
C SER A 14 -15.36 55.54 11.04
N ALA A 15 -14.40 55.37 11.96
CA ALA A 15 -13.18 54.59 11.73
C ALA A 15 -13.10 53.31 12.59
N LEU A 16 -14.14 53.00 13.37
CA LEU A 16 -14.23 51.81 14.23
C LEU A 16 -15.28 50.80 13.74
N VAL A 17 -15.58 50.79 12.44
CA VAL A 17 -16.36 49.73 11.77
C VAL A 17 -15.44 48.74 11.02
N ALA A 18 -14.12 48.93 11.05
CA ALA A 18 -13.14 48.07 10.37
C ALA A 18 -12.33 47.14 11.30
N ALA A 19 -12.71 46.99 12.57
CA ALA A 19 -12.02 46.10 13.50
C ALA A 19 -13.03 45.51 14.51
N GLY A 20 -13.95 44.68 14.02
CA GLY A 20 -14.89 43.92 14.85
C GLY A 20 -14.26 42.65 15.41
N LEU A 21 -13.24 42.80 16.26
CA LEU A 21 -12.77 41.72 17.16
C LEU A 21 -13.86 41.46 18.20
N THR A 22 -14.75 40.51 17.92
CA THR A 22 -15.55 39.85 18.95
C THR A 22 -14.81 38.58 19.38
N LEU A 23 -13.96 38.74 20.40
CA LEU A 23 -13.35 37.63 21.14
C LEU A 23 -14.45 36.89 21.92
N THR A 24 -15.01 35.84 21.32
CA THR A 24 -15.63 34.73 22.06
C THR A 24 -15.41 33.42 21.30
N ALA A 25 -14.24 32.82 21.45
CA ALA A 25 -14.03 31.41 21.12
C ALA A 25 -12.81 30.90 21.91
N ALA A 26 -12.83 29.61 22.28
CA ALA A 26 -11.69 28.91 22.85
C ALA A 26 -10.40 29.17 22.03
N PRO A 27 -9.20 29.14 22.63
CA PRO A 27 -7.97 29.41 21.88
C PRO A 27 -7.85 28.40 20.74
N HIS A 28 -8.01 28.88 19.50
CA HIS A 28 -7.72 28.12 18.29
C HIS A 28 -6.25 27.68 18.37
N ALA A 29 -5.95 26.44 17.95
CA ALA A 29 -4.57 25.98 17.89
C ALA A 29 -3.78 26.92 16.98
N LEU A 30 -2.72 27.53 17.52
CA LEU A 30 -1.74 28.27 16.76
C LEU A 30 -0.58 27.33 16.41
N ALA A 31 0.12 27.64 15.32
CA ALA A 31 1.42 27.03 15.07
C ALA A 31 2.35 27.32 16.27
N ASP A 32 3.08 26.30 16.72
CA ASP A 32 3.89 26.40 17.93
C ASP A 32 5.05 27.39 17.71
N GLY A 33 5.17 28.38 18.60
CA GLY A 33 6.19 29.43 18.52
C GLY A 33 5.95 30.55 17.49
N PHE A 34 4.79 30.59 16.81
CA PHE A 34 4.47 31.62 15.81
C PHE A 34 3.65 32.78 16.38
N SER A 35 3.82 33.98 15.81
CA SER A 35 3.06 35.18 16.15
C SER A 35 1.62 35.12 15.60
N THR A 36 0.79 36.11 15.96
CA THR A 36 -0.53 36.31 15.35
C THR A 36 -0.45 36.87 13.92
N GLU A 37 0.74 37.19 13.43
CA GLU A 37 0.97 37.65 12.06
C GLU A 37 1.24 36.44 11.15
N ALA A 38 0.87 36.54 9.87
CA ALA A 38 1.14 35.48 8.91
C ALA A 38 2.64 35.30 8.69
N SER A 39 3.13 34.07 8.85
CA SER A 39 4.48 33.66 8.47
C SER A 39 4.59 33.49 6.95
N THR A 40 5.81 33.50 6.45
CA THR A 40 6.13 33.16 5.05
C THR A 40 7.10 31.99 5.03
N LEU A 41 7.07 31.22 3.94
CA LEU A 41 7.95 30.07 3.75
C LEU A 41 8.78 30.25 2.48
N SER A 42 10.08 29.97 2.57
CA SER A 42 10.91 29.76 1.40
C SER A 42 10.50 28.49 0.64
N THR A 43 10.94 28.37 -0.62
CA THR A 43 10.66 27.17 -1.43
C THR A 43 11.14 25.87 -0.76
N SER A 44 12.27 25.89 -0.08
CA SER A 44 12.80 24.72 0.64
C SER A 44 11.94 24.35 1.85
N GLU A 45 11.50 25.35 2.62
CA GLU A 45 10.67 25.12 3.81
C GLU A 45 9.28 24.64 3.41
N ALA A 46 8.71 25.21 2.35
CA ALA A 46 7.45 24.77 1.76
C ALA A 46 7.54 23.33 1.25
N LYS A 47 8.66 22.95 0.62
CA LYS A 47 8.88 21.57 0.20
C LYS A 47 8.93 20.62 1.39
N THR A 48 9.71 20.93 2.43
CA THR A 48 9.79 20.11 3.64
C THR A 48 8.41 19.96 4.30
N LEU A 49 7.68 21.07 4.44
CA LEU A 49 6.34 21.04 5.01
C LEU A 49 5.36 20.24 4.16
N ALA A 50 5.44 20.35 2.82
CA ALA A 50 4.62 19.55 1.93
C ALA A 50 4.94 18.05 2.09
N ASP A 51 6.21 17.66 2.13
CA ASP A 51 6.63 16.27 2.28
C ASP A 51 6.18 15.66 3.63
N ASN A 52 6.08 16.51 4.67
CA ASN A 52 5.63 16.15 6.01
C ASN A 52 4.10 16.15 6.18
N MET A 53 3.39 17.00 5.44
CA MET A 53 1.94 17.16 5.50
C MET A 53 1.29 16.60 4.24
N ASN A 54 1.49 15.30 4.01
CA ASN A 54 0.80 14.56 2.96
C ASN A 54 0.44 13.17 3.47
N VAL A 55 -0.67 12.64 2.96
CA VAL A 55 -0.88 11.19 2.94
C VAL A 55 -0.07 10.63 1.78
N ASP A 56 0.63 9.51 1.98
CA ASP A 56 1.33 8.81 0.91
C ASP A 56 0.33 8.12 -0.03
N VAL A 57 -0.21 8.89 -0.98
CA VAL A 57 -1.26 8.43 -1.90
C VAL A 57 -0.78 7.27 -2.76
N TYR A 58 0.47 7.30 -3.20
CA TYR A 58 1.03 6.37 -4.18
C TYR A 58 1.97 5.33 -3.54
N GLY A 59 2.11 5.31 -2.21
CA GLY A 59 2.90 4.34 -1.47
C GLY A 59 4.40 4.39 -1.79
N ASP A 60 4.93 5.56 -2.11
CA ASP A 60 6.29 5.74 -2.62
C ASP A 60 7.22 6.55 -1.71
N ARG A 61 6.76 6.99 -0.52
CA ARG A 61 7.52 7.81 0.44
C ARG A 61 8.83 7.14 0.88
N TYR A 62 8.82 5.81 1.01
CA TYR A 62 9.98 4.99 1.39
C TYR A 62 10.52 4.13 0.24
N ALA A 63 10.01 4.31 -0.97
CA ALA A 63 10.51 3.56 -2.10
C ALA A 63 11.91 4.03 -2.48
N ALA A 64 12.83 3.08 -2.68
CA ALA A 64 14.20 3.38 -3.07
C ALA A 64 14.25 4.29 -4.31
N LYS A 65 15.24 5.19 -4.37
CA LYS A 65 15.52 5.91 -5.62
C LYS A 65 16.12 4.88 -6.57
N ASP A 66 15.64 4.83 -7.82
CA ASP A 66 16.24 3.98 -8.85
C ASP A 66 17.73 4.36 -8.97
N ASP A 67 18.62 3.54 -8.43
CA ASP A 67 20.02 3.61 -8.82
C ASP A 67 20.13 3.12 -10.27
N THR A 68 20.92 3.83 -11.06
CA THR A 68 21.12 3.55 -12.49
C THR A 68 22.01 2.32 -12.74
N SER A 69 21.86 1.24 -11.97
CA SER A 69 22.49 -0.04 -12.28
C SER A 69 21.62 -0.78 -13.30
N ALA A 70 21.88 -0.49 -14.57
CA ALA A 70 21.49 -1.38 -15.65
C ALA A 70 22.23 -2.71 -15.44
N ASP A 71 21.53 -3.75 -14.98
CA ASP A 71 22.05 -5.10 -15.12
C ASP A 71 21.46 -5.68 -16.41
N THR A 72 22.31 -5.75 -17.42
CA THR A 72 21.99 -6.22 -18.76
C THR A 72 21.88 -7.75 -18.73
N SER A 73 20.69 -8.30 -18.50
CA SER A 73 20.42 -9.70 -18.84
C SER A 73 20.16 -9.83 -20.35
N ALA A 74 20.97 -10.67 -20.98
CA ALA A 74 21.07 -10.83 -22.42
C ALA A 74 19.76 -11.23 -23.10
N ASN A 75 19.41 -10.47 -24.14
CA ASN A 75 18.36 -10.79 -25.11
C ASN A 75 18.79 -11.99 -25.96
N GLY A 76 18.14 -13.13 -25.81
CA GLY A 76 18.28 -14.29 -26.69
C GLY A 76 16.96 -14.59 -27.40
N SER A 77 16.83 -14.18 -28.66
CA SER A 77 15.69 -14.51 -29.53
C SER A 77 15.72 -16.00 -29.89
N ALA A 78 14.69 -16.77 -29.51
CA ALA A 78 14.51 -18.15 -29.94
C ALA A 78 13.83 -18.22 -31.33
N THR A 79 14.31 -19.15 -32.17
CA THR A 79 13.62 -19.60 -33.39
C THR A 79 13.32 -21.09 -33.27
N ASP A 80 12.17 -21.47 -33.83
CA ASP A 80 11.44 -22.72 -33.66
C ASP A 80 12.15 -23.95 -34.25
N GLY A 81 12.04 -25.12 -33.60
CA GLY A 81 12.65 -26.37 -34.06
C GLY A 81 12.35 -27.61 -33.21
N SER A 82 11.71 -28.60 -33.85
CA SER A 82 11.18 -29.88 -33.34
C SER A 82 12.18 -30.87 -32.73
N SER A 83 11.78 -31.46 -31.59
CA SER A 83 11.97 -32.83 -31.05
C SER A 83 13.28 -33.62 -31.29
N THR A 84 13.97 -34.02 -30.22
CA THR A 84 14.10 -35.41 -29.73
C THR A 84 14.95 -35.43 -28.46
N GLU A 85 14.63 -36.34 -27.52
CA GLU A 85 15.30 -36.52 -26.22
C GLU A 85 16.82 -36.60 -26.35
N ALA A 86 17.50 -35.62 -25.76
CA ALA A 86 18.92 -35.65 -25.47
C ALA A 86 19.12 -35.08 -24.07
N THR A 87 20.09 -35.61 -23.32
CA THR A 87 20.58 -35.01 -22.09
C THR A 87 20.90 -33.54 -22.35
N THR A 88 20.07 -32.63 -21.84
CA THR A 88 20.18 -31.19 -22.10
C THR A 88 21.49 -30.67 -21.51
N ASP A 89 22.29 -29.99 -22.34
CA ASP A 89 23.50 -29.28 -21.91
C ASP A 89 23.16 -28.34 -20.74
N ALA A 90 23.99 -28.29 -19.70
CA ALA A 90 23.83 -27.43 -18.53
C ALA A 90 23.70 -25.94 -18.88
N SER A 91 24.22 -25.52 -20.03
CA SER A 91 24.10 -24.15 -20.55
C SER A 91 22.82 -23.87 -21.34
N THR A 92 21.98 -24.88 -21.58
CA THR A 92 20.73 -24.71 -22.35
C THR A 92 19.81 -23.71 -21.62
N PRO A 93 19.38 -22.62 -22.29
CA PRO A 93 18.48 -21.64 -21.67
C PRO A 93 17.13 -22.23 -21.29
N VAL A 94 16.52 -21.70 -20.24
CA VAL A 94 15.15 -22.03 -19.81
C VAL A 94 14.25 -20.81 -20.05
N THR A 95 13.18 -21.00 -20.80
CA THR A 95 12.26 -19.91 -21.12
C THR A 95 11.13 -19.83 -20.10
N PHE A 96 10.84 -18.63 -19.60
CA PHE A 96 9.71 -18.36 -18.72
C PHE A 96 8.56 -17.75 -19.54
N THR A 97 7.52 -18.54 -19.80
CA THR A 97 6.36 -18.07 -20.56
C THR A 97 5.25 -17.66 -19.60
N ASN A 98 4.93 -16.36 -19.55
CA ASN A 98 3.79 -15.86 -18.77
C ASN A 98 2.49 -16.48 -19.29
N LYS A 99 1.74 -17.14 -18.40
CA LYS A 99 0.45 -17.79 -18.68
C LYS A 99 -0.72 -16.98 -18.14
N SER A 100 -0.64 -16.55 -16.89
CA SER A 100 -1.66 -15.72 -16.24
C SER A 100 -1.03 -14.74 -15.25
N ALA A 101 -1.68 -13.61 -15.06
CA ALA A 101 -1.34 -12.65 -14.02
C ALA A 101 -2.60 -12.22 -13.26
N LEU A 102 -2.45 -12.07 -11.95
CA LEU A 102 -3.44 -11.52 -11.04
C LEU A 102 -2.84 -10.27 -10.38
N GLU A 103 -3.17 -9.10 -10.92
CA GLU A 103 -2.69 -7.81 -10.42
C GLU A 103 -3.44 -7.41 -9.14
N GLY A 104 -2.68 -6.97 -8.14
CA GLY A 104 -3.20 -6.56 -6.84
C GLY A 104 -3.76 -5.14 -6.83
N ALA A 105 -4.77 -4.89 -5.99
CA ALA A 105 -5.20 -3.55 -5.63
C ALA A 105 -4.13 -2.87 -4.76
N ARG A 106 -3.76 -1.62 -5.06
CA ARG A 106 -2.67 -0.93 -4.37
C ARG A 106 -2.86 0.58 -4.31
N GLY A 107 -2.27 1.18 -3.27
CA GLY A 107 -2.36 2.61 -2.99
C GLY A 107 -3.67 3.00 -2.29
N ILE A 108 -3.83 4.28 -1.99
CA ILE A 108 -5.06 4.79 -1.38
C ILE A 108 -6.23 4.58 -2.33
N ALA A 109 -7.39 4.22 -1.79
CA ALA A 109 -8.61 4.04 -2.58
C ALA A 109 -9.75 4.93 -2.13
N ALA A 110 -10.51 5.40 -3.11
CA ALA A 110 -11.81 6.02 -2.92
C ALA A 110 -12.92 5.03 -3.30
N THR A 111 -14.11 5.23 -2.74
CA THR A 111 -15.33 4.53 -3.14
C THR A 111 -16.33 5.49 -3.74
N VAL A 112 -16.88 5.14 -4.91
CA VAL A 112 -17.73 6.03 -5.72
C VAL A 112 -19.05 5.32 -6.04
N PRO A 113 -20.23 5.95 -5.88
CA PRO A 113 -21.50 5.27 -6.14
C PRO A 113 -21.65 4.88 -7.62
N ALA A 114 -21.99 3.63 -7.91
CA ALA A 114 -22.25 3.14 -9.27
C ALA A 114 -23.75 3.05 -9.59
N GLY A 115 -24.59 2.82 -8.58
CA GLY A 115 -26.03 2.70 -8.71
C GLY A 115 -26.78 3.01 -7.42
N SER A 116 -28.10 3.14 -7.52
CA SER A 116 -29.00 3.32 -6.36
C SER A 116 -29.25 2.03 -5.59
N ASP A 117 -28.86 0.88 -6.15
CA ASP A 117 -28.94 -0.45 -5.54
C ASP A 117 -27.87 -0.69 -4.46
N GLY A 118 -26.93 0.26 -4.28
CA GLY A 118 -25.81 0.16 -3.35
C GLY A 118 -24.53 -0.37 -3.99
N SER A 119 -24.51 -0.60 -5.31
CA SER A 119 -23.29 -0.86 -6.08
C SER A 119 -22.36 0.35 -6.09
N TYR A 120 -21.06 0.09 -6.19
CA TYR A 120 -20.03 1.10 -6.04
C TYR A 120 -18.74 0.70 -6.75
N PHE A 121 -18.00 1.70 -7.20
CA PHE A 121 -16.64 1.55 -7.65
C PHE A 121 -15.66 1.65 -6.48
N THR A 122 -14.58 0.88 -6.54
CA THR A 122 -13.31 1.24 -5.89
C THR A 122 -12.38 1.82 -6.94
N VAL A 123 -11.70 2.92 -6.61
CA VAL A 123 -10.73 3.60 -7.47
C VAL A 123 -9.45 3.76 -6.67
N HIS A 124 -8.43 2.98 -7.03
CA HIS A 124 -7.13 2.96 -6.35
C HIS A 124 -6.13 3.86 -7.06
N SER A 125 -5.32 4.59 -6.30
CA SER A 125 -4.34 5.54 -6.82
C SER A 125 -3.30 4.92 -7.74
N LEU A 126 -3.01 3.62 -7.60
CA LEU A 126 -2.08 2.88 -8.46
C LEU A 126 -2.79 2.04 -9.53
N GLY A 127 -3.95 2.50 -10.02
CA GLY A 127 -4.54 2.07 -11.28
C GLY A 127 -5.75 1.14 -11.13
N ASN A 128 -5.85 0.35 -10.07
CA ASN A 128 -6.93 -0.63 -9.96
C ASN A 128 -8.31 0.04 -9.86
N VAL A 129 -9.26 -0.36 -10.71
CA VAL A 129 -10.66 0.09 -10.66
C VAL A 129 -11.58 -1.12 -10.73
N GLN A 130 -12.49 -1.25 -9.77
CA GLN A 130 -13.42 -2.38 -9.71
C GLN A 130 -14.84 -1.90 -9.51
N LEU A 131 -15.80 -2.60 -10.09
CA LEU A 131 -17.21 -2.49 -9.69
C LEU A 131 -17.54 -3.56 -8.67
N HIS A 132 -18.16 -3.16 -7.57
CA HIS A 132 -18.71 -4.04 -6.56
C HIS A 132 -20.23 -3.95 -6.52
N LYS A 133 -20.88 -5.09 -6.29
CA LYS A 133 -22.30 -5.13 -5.93
C LYS A 133 -22.49 -4.68 -4.48
N ALA A 134 -23.73 -4.47 -4.06
CA ALA A 134 -24.06 -4.02 -2.70
C ALA A 134 -23.63 -5.01 -1.59
N ASP A 135 -23.42 -6.28 -1.92
CA ASP A 135 -22.90 -7.31 -1.00
C ASP A 135 -21.36 -7.34 -0.92
N GLY A 136 -20.68 -6.45 -1.66
CA GLY A 136 -19.22 -6.37 -1.73
C GLY A 136 -18.59 -7.25 -2.81
N SER A 137 -19.33 -8.18 -3.42
CA SER A 137 -18.78 -9.04 -4.47
C SER A 137 -18.37 -8.22 -5.71
N THR A 138 -17.16 -8.47 -6.21
CA THR A 138 -16.64 -7.82 -7.42
C THR A 138 -17.40 -8.32 -8.65
N ALA A 139 -18.00 -7.38 -9.39
CA ALA A 139 -18.68 -7.64 -10.66
C ALA A 139 -17.67 -7.71 -11.83
N TRP A 140 -16.72 -6.78 -11.85
CA TRP A 140 -15.58 -6.77 -12.76
C TRP A 140 -14.44 -5.94 -12.16
N ALA A 141 -13.21 -6.16 -12.64
CA ALA A 141 -12.02 -5.40 -12.27
C ALA A 141 -11.20 -5.02 -13.51
N ARG A 142 -10.59 -3.85 -13.48
CA ARG A 142 -9.64 -3.35 -14.48
C ARG A 142 -8.33 -2.97 -13.77
N THR A 143 -7.23 -3.27 -14.45
CA THR A 143 -5.88 -3.20 -13.89
C THR A 143 -4.93 -2.46 -14.83
N ASN A 144 -3.71 -2.14 -14.37
CA ASN A 144 -2.69 -1.47 -15.19
C ASN A 144 -2.43 -2.20 -16.50
N ALA A 145 -2.26 -3.52 -16.47
CA ALA A 145 -2.06 -4.33 -17.67
C ALA A 145 -3.19 -4.13 -18.70
N SER A 146 -4.43 -4.04 -18.23
CA SER A 146 -5.60 -3.86 -19.08
C SER A 146 -5.63 -2.47 -19.73
N TYR A 147 -5.27 -1.41 -18.99
CA TYR A 147 -5.24 -0.06 -19.56
C TYR A 147 -4.07 0.15 -20.50
N TYR A 148 -2.88 -0.34 -20.18
CA TYR A 148 -1.73 -0.22 -21.09
C TYR A 148 -1.96 -0.94 -22.41
N THR A 149 -2.75 -2.02 -22.40
CA THR A 149 -3.26 -2.66 -23.61
C THR A 149 -4.23 -1.75 -24.37
N ASP A 150 -5.26 -1.23 -23.70
CA ASP A 150 -6.28 -0.37 -24.35
C ASP A 150 -5.69 0.94 -24.90
N TRP A 151 -4.82 1.58 -24.12
CA TRP A 151 -4.09 2.80 -24.48
C TRP A 151 -2.95 2.54 -25.47
N GLN A 152 -2.59 1.27 -25.69
CA GLN A 152 -1.50 0.85 -26.57
C GLN A 152 -0.17 1.54 -26.22
N VAL A 153 0.12 1.61 -24.92
CA VAL A 153 1.35 2.19 -24.40
C VAL A 153 2.53 1.29 -24.76
N LYS A 154 3.48 1.84 -25.52
CA LYS A 154 4.72 1.14 -25.87
C LYS A 154 5.92 1.88 -25.30
N PRO A 155 6.68 1.27 -24.39
CA PRO A 155 7.89 1.88 -23.83
C PRO A 155 8.88 2.30 -24.94
N LEU A 156 9.50 3.46 -24.78
CA LEU A 156 10.58 3.91 -25.67
C LEU A 156 11.95 3.32 -25.26
N GLN A 157 12.10 2.91 -24.00
CA GLN A 157 13.32 2.34 -23.45
C GLN A 157 13.23 0.82 -23.41
N VAL A 158 13.92 0.12 -24.32
CA VAL A 158 13.85 -1.34 -24.45
C VAL A 158 14.41 -2.11 -23.24
N TRP A 159 15.31 -1.50 -22.47
CA TRP A 159 15.87 -2.07 -21.23
C TRP A 159 15.01 -1.78 -19.99
N ARG A 160 13.90 -1.03 -20.13
CA ARG A 160 12.91 -0.73 -19.09
C ARG A 160 11.51 -0.96 -19.65
N ALA A 161 11.24 -2.22 -20.01
CA ALA A 161 10.01 -2.61 -20.72
C ALA A 161 8.77 -2.65 -19.81
N GLU A 162 8.92 -2.97 -18.52
CA GLU A 162 7.81 -2.89 -17.57
C GLU A 162 7.45 -1.41 -17.32
N PRO A 163 6.20 -0.97 -17.48
CA PRO A 163 5.79 0.36 -17.05
C PRO A 163 5.62 0.42 -15.52
N TYR A 164 5.70 1.62 -14.94
CA TYR A 164 5.19 1.82 -13.58
C TYR A 164 3.67 1.73 -13.55
N PRO A 165 3.02 1.51 -12.40
CA PRO A 165 1.58 1.66 -12.28
C PRO A 165 1.14 3.05 -12.76
N ALA A 166 0.01 3.11 -13.46
CA ALA A 166 -0.65 4.35 -13.84
C ALA A 166 -1.17 5.02 -12.56
N SER A 167 -0.72 6.24 -12.30
CA SER A 167 -1.08 6.99 -11.11
C SER A 167 -2.42 7.69 -11.33
N ILE A 168 -3.53 7.10 -10.89
CA ILE A 168 -4.83 7.77 -10.92
C ILE A 168 -4.74 9.03 -10.06
N VAL A 169 -5.01 10.17 -10.67
CA VAL A 169 -4.90 11.47 -10.01
C VAL A 169 -5.88 11.51 -8.86
N MET A 170 -5.36 11.56 -7.64
CA MET A 170 -6.14 11.71 -6.43
C MET A 170 -5.29 12.41 -5.36
N GLY A 171 -5.88 12.72 -4.21
CA GLY A 171 -5.18 13.34 -3.08
C GLY A 171 -5.37 14.85 -3.01
N TYR A 172 -4.77 15.50 -2.01
CA TYR A 172 -4.80 16.95 -1.88
C TYR A 172 -3.54 17.42 -1.18
N ASN A 173 -2.87 18.43 -1.74
CA ASN A 173 -1.69 19.03 -1.11
C ASN A 173 -2.05 20.44 -0.63
N ALA A 174 -2.06 20.62 0.68
CA ALA A 174 -2.42 21.89 1.29
C ALA A 174 -1.28 22.93 1.25
N VAL A 175 -0.05 22.57 0.86
CA VAL A 175 1.09 23.51 0.78
C VAL A 175 1.34 23.99 -0.64
N ASN A 176 1.34 23.08 -1.61
CA ASN A 176 1.71 23.33 -2.99
C ASN A 176 0.51 23.11 -3.94
N PRO A 177 -0.12 24.22 -4.38
CA PRO A 177 -1.22 24.18 -5.34
C PRO A 177 -0.92 23.60 -6.71
N TYR A 178 0.36 23.41 -7.05
CA TYR A 178 0.83 22.94 -8.35
C TYR A 178 1.45 21.55 -8.26
N SER A 179 1.15 20.81 -7.18
CA SER A 179 1.53 19.41 -7.03
C SER A 179 0.69 18.49 -7.94
N ALA A 180 1.09 17.23 -8.03
CA ALA A 180 0.40 16.21 -8.82
C ALA A 180 -0.92 15.70 -8.21
N TYR A 181 -1.31 16.23 -7.05
CA TYR A 181 -2.48 15.78 -6.30
C TYR A 181 -3.71 16.61 -6.63
N SER A 182 -4.86 15.95 -6.79
CA SER A 182 -6.17 16.59 -6.97
C SER A 182 -7.25 15.65 -6.45
N ASP A 183 -8.20 16.14 -5.64
CA ASP A 183 -9.30 15.35 -5.09
C ASP A 183 -10.45 15.14 -6.11
N GLN A 184 -10.21 15.50 -7.38
CA GLN A 184 -11.18 15.51 -8.47
C GLN A 184 -10.65 14.82 -9.74
N GLY A 185 -9.77 13.82 -9.60
CA GLY A 185 -9.28 13.07 -10.75
C GLY A 185 -10.21 11.92 -11.20
N TYR A 186 -11.38 11.76 -10.60
CA TYR A 186 -12.40 10.79 -11.01
C TYR A 186 -13.83 11.28 -10.75
N ASP A 187 -14.80 10.78 -11.52
CA ASP A 187 -16.24 11.04 -11.33
C ASP A 187 -17.10 9.95 -12.00
N THR A 188 -18.41 9.92 -11.74
CA THR A 188 -19.34 8.93 -12.32
C THR A 188 -20.59 9.54 -12.94
N ALA A 189 -21.00 9.00 -14.09
CA ALA A 189 -22.26 9.32 -14.75
C ALA A 189 -22.62 8.24 -15.77
N ASP A 190 -23.91 8.10 -16.10
CA ASP A 190 -24.35 7.22 -17.19
C ASP A 190 -24.12 7.91 -18.55
N LEU A 191 -22.89 7.80 -19.07
CA LEU A 191 -22.47 8.39 -20.35
C LEU A 191 -22.84 7.48 -21.53
N THR A 192 -22.94 6.17 -21.30
CA THR A 192 -23.39 5.18 -22.29
C THR A 192 -24.92 5.16 -22.48
N GLY A 193 -25.67 5.67 -21.51
CA GLY A 193 -27.13 5.75 -21.52
C GLY A 193 -27.81 4.40 -21.24
N ASP A 194 -27.12 3.49 -20.56
CA ASP A 194 -27.57 2.11 -20.35
C ASP A 194 -28.24 1.87 -18.99
N GLY A 195 -28.32 2.91 -18.16
CA GLY A 195 -28.89 2.91 -16.81
C GLY A 195 -27.88 2.61 -15.70
N THR A 196 -26.65 2.23 -16.03
CA THR A 196 -25.54 2.03 -15.09
C THR A 196 -24.61 3.23 -15.16
N LYS A 197 -24.17 3.78 -14.03
CA LYS A 197 -23.16 4.85 -14.10
C LYS A 197 -21.83 4.28 -14.57
N ASP A 198 -21.21 4.96 -15.52
CA ASP A 198 -19.83 4.77 -15.94
C ASP A 198 -18.89 5.49 -14.98
N ILE A 199 -17.63 5.04 -14.92
CA ILE A 199 -16.56 5.69 -14.16
C ILE A 199 -15.62 6.39 -15.12
N VAL A 200 -15.32 7.65 -14.82
CA VAL A 200 -14.30 8.45 -15.50
C VAL A 200 -13.16 8.68 -14.54
N PHE A 201 -11.93 8.53 -15.01
CA PHE A 201 -10.74 8.87 -14.23
C PHE A 201 -9.62 9.44 -15.10
N SER A 202 -8.74 10.21 -14.49
CA SER A 202 -7.47 10.67 -15.07
C SER A 202 -6.31 9.93 -14.43
N ALA A 203 -5.37 9.41 -15.23
CA ALA A 203 -4.20 8.67 -14.73
C ALA A 203 -2.91 9.15 -15.39
N ALA A 204 -1.93 9.56 -14.57
CA ALA A 204 -0.60 9.95 -15.02
C ALA A 204 0.24 8.72 -15.37
N VAL A 205 0.92 8.79 -16.52
CA VAL A 205 1.74 7.70 -17.07
C VAL A 205 3.09 8.26 -17.50
N GLY A 206 4.16 7.56 -17.12
CA GLY A 206 5.53 7.82 -17.57
C GLY A 206 6.21 9.06 -16.95
N MET A 207 5.55 9.80 -16.05
CA MET A 207 6.05 11.07 -15.51
C MET A 207 6.98 10.93 -14.29
N THR A 208 6.51 10.27 -13.24
CA THR A 208 7.19 10.19 -11.93
C THR A 208 7.42 8.74 -11.51
N PRO A 209 8.42 8.48 -10.65
CA PRO A 209 9.45 9.41 -10.12
C PRO A 209 10.67 9.56 -11.05
N THR A 210 10.91 8.57 -11.91
CA THR A 210 11.89 8.64 -13.00
C THR A 210 11.11 8.48 -14.29
N PRO A 211 11.23 9.43 -15.25
CA PRO A 211 10.44 9.37 -16.46
C PRO A 211 10.63 8.04 -17.21
N ARG A 212 9.52 7.34 -17.48
CA ARG A 212 9.47 6.14 -18.34
C ARG A 212 8.69 6.51 -19.61
N PRO A 213 9.38 7.10 -20.61
CA PRO A 213 8.71 7.65 -21.77
C PRO A 213 8.13 6.54 -22.66
N PHE A 214 7.01 6.82 -23.31
CA PHE A 214 6.28 5.85 -24.13
C PHE A 214 5.76 6.47 -25.44
N THR A 215 5.19 5.62 -26.29
CA THR A 215 4.35 6.04 -27.42
C THR A 215 2.93 5.53 -27.25
N SER A 216 1.96 6.31 -27.76
CA SER A 216 0.54 5.97 -27.78
C SER A 216 -0.08 6.51 -29.07
N PRO A 217 -1.03 5.80 -29.71
CA PRO A 217 -1.66 6.26 -30.94
C PRO A 217 -2.31 7.65 -30.79
N GLY A 218 -2.24 8.46 -31.85
CA GLY A 218 -2.91 9.75 -31.91
C GLY A 218 -2.30 10.86 -31.05
N SER A 219 -1.13 10.66 -30.45
CA SER A 219 -0.43 11.66 -29.64
C SER A 219 1.08 11.67 -29.91
N SER A 220 1.69 12.86 -29.82
CA SER A 220 3.15 13.03 -29.83
C SER A 220 3.76 13.09 -28.43
N LEU A 221 2.94 13.01 -27.38
CA LEU A 221 3.39 13.05 -26.00
C LEU A 221 4.12 11.76 -25.63
N SER A 222 5.24 11.90 -24.93
CA SER A 222 6.01 10.79 -24.38
C SER A 222 5.68 10.50 -22.91
N THR A 223 4.97 11.41 -22.24
CA THR A 223 4.41 11.30 -20.89
C THR A 223 3.16 12.16 -20.81
N GLY A 224 2.25 11.85 -19.89
CA GLY A 224 1.05 12.67 -19.67
C GLY A 224 0.00 11.95 -18.86
N THR A 225 -1.25 12.39 -18.98
CA THR A 225 -2.39 11.80 -18.27
C THR A 225 -3.42 11.27 -19.26
N PHE A 226 -3.82 10.00 -19.12
CA PHE A 226 -4.97 9.47 -19.83
C PHE A 226 -6.25 9.81 -19.07
N VAL A 227 -7.20 10.48 -19.72
CA VAL A 227 -8.59 10.51 -19.24
C VAL A 227 -9.33 9.36 -19.89
N THR A 228 -9.92 8.49 -19.08
CA THR A 228 -10.53 7.23 -19.51
C THR A 228 -11.94 7.09 -18.96
N VAL A 229 -12.87 6.61 -19.80
CA VAL A 229 -14.23 6.23 -19.40
C VAL A 229 -14.34 4.71 -19.50
N LEU A 230 -14.67 4.06 -18.39
CA LEU A 230 -15.04 2.66 -18.35
C LEU A 230 -16.55 2.53 -18.26
N ASP A 231 -17.12 1.69 -19.13
CA ASP A 231 -18.53 1.31 -19.06
C ASP A 231 -18.82 0.65 -17.71
N GLY A 232 -19.75 1.22 -16.95
CA GLY A 232 -20.12 0.75 -15.62
C GLY A 232 -20.62 -0.70 -15.63
N LYS A 233 -21.30 -1.13 -16.69
CA LYS A 233 -21.88 -2.46 -16.79
C LYS A 233 -20.87 -3.53 -17.16
N THR A 234 -19.89 -3.20 -18.00
CA THR A 234 -18.98 -4.19 -18.60
C THR A 234 -17.51 -4.04 -18.20
N GLY A 235 -17.12 -2.90 -17.64
CA GLY A 235 -15.74 -2.54 -17.35
C GLY A 235 -14.89 -2.24 -18.58
N LYS A 236 -15.46 -2.24 -19.78
CA LYS A 236 -14.71 -1.96 -21.02
C LYS A 236 -14.37 -0.48 -21.11
N THR A 237 -13.16 -0.20 -21.57
CA THR A 237 -12.80 1.15 -22.01
C THR A 237 -13.63 1.54 -23.23
N VAL A 238 -14.55 2.47 -23.06
CA VAL A 238 -15.43 2.97 -24.13
C VAL A 238 -14.93 4.28 -24.74
N TRP A 239 -14.04 4.99 -24.04
CA TRP A 239 -13.31 6.14 -24.55
C TRP A 239 -12.04 6.41 -23.73
N SER A 240 -10.98 6.87 -24.39
CA SER A 240 -9.79 7.39 -23.72
C SER A 240 -9.07 8.40 -24.59
N LYS A 241 -8.38 9.36 -23.95
CA LYS A 241 -7.51 10.32 -24.63
C LYS A 241 -6.35 10.73 -23.73
N LEU A 242 -5.15 10.83 -24.31
CA LEU A 242 -3.95 11.35 -23.66
C LEU A 242 -3.93 12.88 -23.70
N TYR A 243 -3.73 13.49 -22.54
CA TYR A 243 -3.54 14.92 -22.33
C TYR A 243 -2.16 15.21 -21.75
N SER A 244 -1.69 16.44 -21.91
CA SER A 244 -0.42 16.88 -21.33
C SER A 244 -0.45 16.75 -19.81
N TYR A 245 -1.48 17.27 -19.15
CA TYR A 245 -1.68 17.04 -17.71
C TYR A 245 -3.11 17.41 -17.26
N ALA A 246 -4.04 16.47 -17.33
CA ALA A 246 -5.42 16.62 -16.88
C ALA A 246 -5.55 16.21 -15.41
N THR A 247 -5.72 17.18 -14.51
CA THR A 247 -5.76 16.93 -13.06
C THR A 247 -7.18 16.89 -12.50
N ASN A 248 -8.16 17.45 -13.22
CA ASN A 248 -9.54 17.56 -12.77
C ASN A 248 -10.46 17.03 -13.86
N VAL A 249 -11.35 16.12 -13.48
CA VAL A 249 -12.46 15.64 -14.28
C VAL A 249 -13.75 15.75 -13.49
N LYS A 250 -14.86 16.07 -14.17
CA LYS A 250 -16.19 16.11 -13.56
C LYS A 250 -17.24 15.88 -14.63
N VAL A 251 -18.36 15.24 -14.29
CA VAL A 251 -19.51 15.14 -15.19
C VAL A 251 -20.66 15.99 -14.67
N VAL A 252 -21.18 16.89 -15.51
CA VAL A 252 -22.33 17.75 -15.19
C VAL A 252 -23.32 17.65 -16.35
N ASP A 253 -24.55 17.21 -16.06
CA ASP A 253 -25.64 17.03 -17.03
C ASP A 253 -25.20 16.34 -18.34
N GLY A 254 -24.46 15.23 -18.19
CA GLY A 254 -23.96 14.41 -19.29
C GLY A 254 -22.76 14.99 -20.05
N THR A 255 -22.25 16.17 -19.67
CA THR A 255 -21.00 16.71 -20.20
C THR A 255 -19.83 16.30 -19.32
N LEU A 256 -18.85 15.60 -19.88
CA LEU A 256 -17.55 15.38 -19.27
C LEU A 256 -16.68 16.64 -19.39
N LEU A 257 -16.27 17.20 -18.26
CA LEU A 257 -15.39 18.34 -18.12
C LEU A 257 -13.97 17.87 -17.79
N ILE A 258 -12.96 18.43 -18.48
CA ILE A 258 -11.55 18.07 -18.33
C ILE A 258 -10.71 19.34 -18.20
N GLY A 259 -10.11 19.55 -17.03
CA GLY A 259 -9.16 20.63 -16.77
C GLY A 259 -7.73 20.18 -17.09
N ASN A 260 -7.16 20.69 -18.18
CA ASN A 260 -5.79 20.39 -18.62
C ASN A 260 -4.83 21.54 -18.27
N SER A 261 -3.70 21.20 -17.66
CA SER A 261 -2.67 22.08 -17.13
C SER A 261 -1.27 21.76 -17.70
N PRO A 262 -1.01 22.06 -18.98
CA PRO A 262 0.14 21.52 -19.71
C PRO A 262 1.50 21.78 -19.06
N ARG A 263 1.68 22.93 -18.41
CA ARG A 263 2.95 23.35 -17.80
C ARG A 263 3.32 22.63 -16.50
N LEU A 264 2.48 21.69 -16.03
CA LEU A 264 2.83 20.75 -14.97
C LEU A 264 3.49 19.47 -15.52
N ASN A 265 3.56 19.31 -16.85
CA ASN A 265 4.30 18.27 -17.53
C ASN A 265 5.44 18.88 -18.35
N SER A 266 6.68 18.48 -18.08
CA SER A 266 7.87 18.98 -18.79
C SER A 266 7.92 18.60 -20.27
N ASN A 267 7.18 17.57 -20.70
CA ASN A 267 7.13 17.10 -22.09
C ASN A 267 5.97 17.72 -22.90
N ALA A 268 5.18 18.62 -22.30
CA ALA A 268 4.11 19.30 -23.01
C ALA A 268 4.67 20.33 -24.03
N PRO A 269 4.01 20.56 -25.18
CA PRO A 269 4.38 21.61 -26.11
C PRO A 269 4.44 22.99 -25.45
N ALA A 270 5.54 23.73 -25.66
CA ALA A 270 5.78 25.03 -25.05
C ALA A 270 4.78 26.14 -25.42
N THR A 271 3.94 25.91 -26.44
CA THR A 271 2.87 26.82 -26.89
C THR A 271 1.48 26.43 -26.41
N GLU A 272 1.30 25.25 -25.81
CA GLU A 272 -0.02 24.76 -25.35
C GLU A 272 -0.52 25.59 -24.15
N THR A 273 -1.77 26.01 -24.14
CA THR A 273 -2.36 26.78 -23.04
C THR A 273 -3.19 25.89 -22.11
N ALA A 274 -3.39 26.32 -20.86
CA ALA A 274 -4.29 25.62 -19.94
C ALA A 274 -5.75 25.81 -20.38
N THR A 275 -6.52 24.71 -20.36
CA THR A 275 -7.88 24.65 -20.94
C THR A 275 -8.83 23.85 -20.06
N LEU A 276 -10.11 24.24 -20.07
CA LEU A 276 -11.23 23.43 -19.62
C LEU A 276 -12.01 23.00 -20.85
N THR A 277 -12.10 21.70 -21.10
CA THR A 277 -12.82 21.14 -22.25
C THR A 277 -14.07 20.44 -21.75
N GLY A 278 -15.22 20.75 -22.34
CA GLY A 278 -16.45 20.00 -22.16
C GLY A 278 -16.74 19.11 -23.36
N ILE A 279 -17.11 17.85 -23.10
CA ILE A 279 -17.40 16.85 -24.13
C ILE A 279 -18.74 16.18 -23.81
N ARG A 280 -19.64 16.15 -24.79
CA ARG A 280 -20.80 15.25 -24.77
C ARG A 280 -20.57 14.12 -25.76
N PHE A 281 -21.10 12.95 -25.44
CA PHE A 281 -20.88 11.76 -26.25
C PHE A 281 -22.18 11.26 -26.91
N SER A 282 -22.02 10.65 -28.07
CA SER A 282 -22.95 9.64 -28.56
C SER A 282 -22.36 8.27 -28.29
N TYR A 283 -23.21 7.30 -27.96
CA TYR A 283 -22.82 5.90 -27.75
C TYR A 283 -23.35 5.03 -28.87
N ALA A 284 -22.45 4.35 -29.58
CA ALA A 284 -22.77 3.38 -30.61
C ALA A 284 -21.64 2.35 -30.73
N ASP A 285 -21.98 1.11 -31.11
CA ASP A 285 -21.01 0.04 -31.36
C ASP A 285 -20.00 -0.19 -30.21
N GLY A 286 -20.46 -0.01 -28.97
CA GLY A 286 -19.64 -0.20 -27.77
C GLY A 286 -18.59 0.90 -27.53
N LYS A 287 -18.73 2.08 -28.17
CA LYS A 287 -17.78 3.19 -28.05
C LYS A 287 -18.50 4.51 -27.83
N LEU A 288 -17.91 5.38 -27.02
CA LEU A 288 -18.31 6.78 -26.91
C LEU A 288 -17.55 7.60 -27.95
N THR A 289 -18.29 8.37 -28.75
CA THR A 289 -17.73 9.31 -29.72
C THR A 289 -18.13 10.73 -29.34
N PRO A 290 -17.19 11.70 -29.26
CA PRO A 290 -17.55 13.10 -29.03
C PRO A 290 -18.58 13.58 -30.06
N SER A 291 -19.76 13.99 -29.58
CA SER A 291 -20.86 14.53 -30.39
C SER A 291 -20.88 16.07 -30.37
N SER A 292 -20.43 16.67 -29.27
CA SER A 292 -20.17 18.10 -29.16
C SER A 292 -19.00 18.35 -28.21
N THR A 293 -18.14 19.30 -28.57
CA THR A 293 -17.00 19.72 -27.75
C THR A 293 -16.92 21.24 -27.70
N TRP A 294 -16.68 21.78 -26.52
CA TRP A 294 -16.35 23.19 -26.32
C TRP A 294 -15.06 23.33 -25.50
N THR A 295 -14.42 24.50 -25.57
CA THR A 295 -13.19 24.77 -24.81
C THR A 295 -13.20 26.19 -24.27
N TYR A 296 -13.04 26.31 -22.95
CA TYR A 296 -12.60 27.55 -22.30
C TYR A 296 -11.07 27.51 -22.23
N ASP A 297 -10.42 28.50 -22.83
CA ASP A 297 -8.97 28.61 -22.92
C ASP A 297 -8.50 29.83 -22.13
N THR A 298 -7.66 29.58 -21.13
CA THR A 298 -7.10 30.62 -20.24
C THR A 298 -6.18 31.59 -20.97
N LYS A 299 -5.78 31.28 -22.21
CA LYS A 299 -4.80 32.01 -23.04
C LYS A 299 -3.42 32.11 -22.42
N SER A 300 -3.16 31.37 -21.33
CA SER A 300 -1.91 31.40 -20.59
C SER A 300 -1.04 30.21 -20.96
N THR A 301 0.19 30.51 -21.38
CA THR A 301 1.29 29.53 -21.53
C THR A 301 2.17 29.44 -20.28
N ALA A 302 1.82 30.18 -19.21
CA ALA A 302 2.48 30.09 -17.92
C ALA A 302 1.97 28.88 -17.12
N SER A 303 2.56 28.63 -15.95
CA SER A 303 2.15 27.55 -15.06
C SER A 303 0.79 27.86 -14.45
N VAL A 304 -0.25 27.24 -15.00
CA VAL A 304 -1.64 27.32 -14.53
C VAL A 304 -2.09 25.95 -14.02
N ASN A 305 -2.73 25.91 -12.86
CA ASN A 305 -3.39 24.72 -12.34
C ASN A 305 -4.91 24.90 -12.28
N TRP A 306 -5.68 23.85 -12.55
CA TRP A 306 -7.11 23.85 -12.22
C TRP A 306 -7.27 23.46 -10.75
N GLY A 307 -7.89 24.34 -9.97
CA GLY A 307 -8.03 24.16 -8.53
C GLY A 307 -9.20 23.24 -8.19
N ALA A 308 -10.40 23.58 -8.69
CA ALA A 308 -11.60 22.80 -8.45
C ALA A 308 -12.69 23.01 -9.50
N LEU A 309 -13.55 21.99 -9.64
CA LEU A 309 -14.78 21.98 -10.43
C LEU A 309 -15.95 21.58 -9.51
N GLU A 310 -17.02 22.37 -9.48
CA GLU A 310 -18.19 22.10 -8.65
C GLU A 310 -19.49 22.30 -9.40
N SER A 311 -20.40 21.33 -9.28
CA SER A 311 -21.73 21.45 -9.90
C SER A 311 -22.54 22.42 -9.06
N VAL A 312 -23.15 23.41 -9.72
CA VAL A 312 -23.96 24.44 -9.03
C VAL A 312 -25.44 24.34 -9.38
N GLY A 313 -25.86 23.22 -9.99
CA GLY A 313 -27.21 22.97 -10.45
C GLY A 313 -27.56 23.63 -11.80
N GLY A 314 -28.67 23.20 -12.39
CA GLY A 314 -29.20 23.75 -13.65
C GLY A 314 -28.25 23.64 -14.84
N GLY A 315 -27.47 22.56 -14.93
CA GLY A 315 -26.48 22.37 -16.00
C GLY A 315 -25.23 23.24 -15.89
N LYS A 316 -25.03 23.94 -14.77
CA LYS A 316 -23.89 24.85 -14.59
C LYS A 316 -22.80 24.25 -13.71
N VAL A 317 -21.58 24.72 -13.95
CA VAL A 317 -20.38 24.35 -13.20
C VAL A 317 -19.64 25.61 -12.75
N ALA A 318 -19.28 25.67 -11.47
CA ALA A 318 -18.26 26.58 -10.98
C ALA A 318 -16.88 25.95 -11.19
N ALA A 319 -15.94 26.70 -11.73
CA ALA A 319 -14.58 26.29 -11.94
C ALA A 319 -13.63 27.34 -11.38
N VAL A 320 -12.45 26.91 -10.91
CA VAL A 320 -11.37 27.82 -10.54
C VAL A 320 -10.04 27.36 -11.12
N TRP A 321 -9.26 28.32 -11.63
CA TRP A 321 -7.90 28.08 -12.09
C TRP A 321 -6.94 29.13 -11.54
N ASP A 322 -5.73 28.69 -11.26
CA ASP A 322 -4.72 29.43 -10.51
C ASP A 322 -3.46 29.65 -11.36
N LEU A 323 -2.98 30.89 -11.40
CA LEU A 323 -1.75 31.28 -12.08
C LEU A 323 -0.58 31.34 -11.09
N ARG A 324 0.44 30.51 -11.34
CA ARG A 324 1.60 30.39 -10.43
C ARG A 324 2.38 31.70 -10.34
N LYS A 325 2.72 32.05 -9.11
CA LYS A 325 3.64 33.14 -8.82
C LYS A 325 5.02 32.81 -9.36
N THR A 326 5.64 33.79 -10.00
CA THR A 326 7.04 33.72 -10.45
C THR A 326 7.71 35.06 -10.15
N ALA A 327 8.97 35.24 -10.54
CA ALA A 327 9.62 36.54 -10.47
C ALA A 327 8.91 37.63 -11.34
N THR A 328 8.11 37.23 -12.33
CA THR A 328 7.44 38.13 -13.28
C THR A 328 5.91 38.09 -13.20
N ASN A 329 5.33 37.09 -12.55
CA ASN A 329 3.88 36.91 -12.42
C ASN A 329 3.48 36.97 -10.95
N THR A 330 2.43 37.72 -10.63
CA THR A 330 1.80 37.68 -9.31
C THR A 330 0.93 36.43 -9.17
N ALA A 331 0.79 35.93 -7.95
CA ALA A 331 -0.22 34.93 -7.63
C ALA A 331 -1.62 35.46 -7.97
N SER A 332 -2.45 34.65 -8.62
CA SER A 332 -3.87 34.95 -8.84
C SER A 332 -4.68 33.67 -9.04
N GLY A 333 -5.92 33.68 -8.60
CA GLY A 333 -6.95 32.68 -8.92
C GLY A 333 -8.10 33.33 -9.66
N ARG A 334 -8.78 32.59 -10.54
CA ARG A 334 -9.97 33.05 -11.25
C ARG A 334 -11.10 32.04 -11.10
N THR A 335 -12.15 32.46 -10.41
CA THR A 335 -13.36 31.66 -10.21
C THR A 335 -14.40 32.10 -11.23
N LEU A 336 -15.02 31.14 -11.90
CA LEU A 336 -16.03 31.39 -12.92
C LEU A 336 -17.16 30.38 -12.84
N VAL A 337 -18.34 30.75 -13.33
CA VAL A 337 -19.45 29.84 -13.56
C VAL A 337 -19.73 29.75 -15.05
N LEU A 338 -19.79 28.53 -15.57
CA LEU A 338 -20.10 28.24 -16.97
C LEU A 338 -21.33 27.34 -17.10
N ASP A 339 -21.99 27.43 -18.25
CA ASP A 339 -22.93 26.40 -18.70
C ASP A 339 -22.15 25.17 -19.21
N ALA A 340 -22.43 23.99 -18.66
CA ALA A 340 -21.72 22.76 -19.04
C ALA A 340 -22.09 22.27 -20.44
N ALA A 341 -23.21 22.72 -21.02
CA ALA A 341 -23.63 22.30 -22.36
C ALA A 341 -22.77 22.90 -23.46
N ASP A 342 -22.40 24.18 -23.33
CA ASP A 342 -21.75 24.95 -24.40
C ASP A 342 -20.50 25.74 -23.96
N GLY A 343 -20.18 25.77 -22.66
CA GLY A 343 -19.03 26.47 -22.13
C GLY A 343 -19.20 27.99 -22.03
N SER A 344 -20.43 28.50 -22.16
CA SER A 344 -20.70 29.93 -22.01
C SER A 344 -20.48 30.39 -20.56
N VAL A 345 -19.61 31.40 -20.38
CA VAL A 345 -19.31 31.99 -19.08
C VAL A 345 -20.47 32.89 -18.64
N THR A 346 -21.07 32.59 -17.48
CA THR A 346 -22.08 33.45 -16.85
C THR A 346 -21.40 34.66 -16.18
N TRP A 347 -20.35 34.40 -15.40
CA TRP A 347 -19.51 35.41 -14.77
C TRP A 347 -18.12 34.82 -14.48
N GLU A 348 -17.15 35.71 -14.31
CA GLU A 348 -15.78 35.40 -13.92
C GLU A 348 -15.31 36.45 -12.92
N THR A 349 -14.60 36.05 -11.87
CA THR A 349 -14.10 36.92 -10.82
C THR A 349 -12.69 36.52 -10.43
N GLU A 350 -11.79 37.51 -10.41
CA GLU A 350 -10.39 37.35 -10.05
C GLU A 350 -10.18 37.51 -8.53
N SER A 351 -9.28 36.70 -7.98
CA SER A 351 -8.80 36.75 -6.60
C SER A 351 -7.27 36.82 -6.61
N ALA A 352 -6.69 37.50 -5.62
CA ALA A 352 -5.25 37.46 -5.39
C ALA A 352 -4.79 36.11 -4.79
N LEU A 353 -5.73 35.28 -4.34
CA LEU A 353 -5.51 33.99 -3.72
C LEU A 353 -5.80 32.85 -4.72
N TYR A 354 -5.15 31.71 -4.49
CA TYR A 354 -5.38 30.46 -5.22
C TYR A 354 -6.66 29.78 -4.75
N GLY A 355 -7.59 29.48 -5.65
CA GLY A 355 -8.81 28.75 -5.31
C GLY A 355 -8.56 27.25 -5.27
N ARG A 356 -8.72 26.64 -4.11
CA ARG A 356 -8.32 25.25 -3.86
C ARG A 356 -9.50 24.26 -3.88
N GLN A 357 -10.63 24.64 -3.28
CA GLN A 357 -11.82 23.80 -3.22
C GLN A 357 -13.08 24.68 -3.37
N LEU A 358 -14.10 24.14 -4.03
CA LEU A 358 -15.41 24.77 -4.21
C LEU A 358 -16.52 23.85 -3.68
N ARG A 359 -17.51 24.42 -3.00
CA ARG A 359 -18.70 23.72 -2.50
C ARG A 359 -19.95 24.56 -2.74
N LEU A 360 -21.03 23.95 -3.20
CA LEU A 360 -22.31 24.62 -3.32
C LEU A 360 -22.96 24.82 -1.95
N ASP A 361 -23.37 26.05 -1.63
CA ASP A 361 -24.30 26.36 -0.55
C ASP A 361 -25.64 26.74 -1.20
N ALA A 362 -26.43 25.70 -1.51
CA ALA A 362 -27.70 25.86 -2.24
C ALA A 362 -28.71 26.68 -1.42
N SER A 363 -28.68 26.55 -0.09
CA SER A 363 -29.60 27.25 0.82
C SER A 363 -29.43 28.79 0.75
N ARG A 364 -28.25 29.26 0.36
CA ARG A 364 -27.90 30.68 0.27
C ARG A 364 -27.55 31.13 -1.15
N ASN A 365 -27.80 30.29 -2.16
CA ASN A 365 -27.56 30.57 -3.57
C ASN A 365 -26.13 31.09 -3.87
N ARG A 366 -25.13 30.41 -3.33
CA ARG A 366 -23.72 30.82 -3.46
C ARG A 366 -22.78 29.62 -3.57
N VAL A 367 -21.56 29.87 -4.05
CA VAL A 367 -20.45 28.92 -3.96
C VAL A 367 -19.54 29.35 -2.82
N VAL A 368 -19.22 28.42 -1.92
CA VAL A 368 -18.20 28.61 -0.89
C VAL A 368 -16.87 28.10 -1.44
N ALA A 369 -15.85 28.94 -1.38
CA ALA A 369 -14.51 28.66 -1.87
C ALA A 369 -13.52 28.64 -0.71
N LEU A 370 -12.64 27.64 -0.71
CA LEU A 370 -11.40 27.67 0.04
C LEU A 370 -10.36 28.34 -0.86
N GLU A 371 -9.80 29.46 -0.43
CA GLU A 371 -8.76 30.17 -1.15
C GLU A 371 -7.50 30.30 -0.30
N GLN A 372 -6.32 30.24 -0.91
CA GLN A 372 -5.05 30.20 -0.20
C GLN A 372 -4.05 31.17 -0.82
N ALA A 373 -3.31 31.90 0.02
CA ALA A 373 -2.22 32.74 -0.46
C ALA A 373 -1.07 31.88 -1.00
N ASP A 374 -0.24 32.46 -1.88
CA ASP A 374 1.06 31.86 -2.14
C ASP A 374 1.85 31.84 -0.83
N ILE A 375 2.39 30.68 -0.48
CA ILE A 375 3.05 30.45 0.82
C ILE A 375 4.29 31.33 1.04
N SER A 376 4.84 31.92 -0.04
CA SER A 376 5.94 32.88 0.04
C SER A 376 5.47 34.30 0.37
N ASP A 377 4.19 34.61 0.14
CA ASP A 377 3.55 35.87 0.55
C ASP A 377 2.96 35.77 1.95
N ALA A 378 2.25 34.67 2.25
CA ALA A 378 1.69 34.39 3.56
C ALA A 378 1.25 32.92 3.64
N VAL A 379 1.51 32.27 4.77
CA VAL A 379 0.77 31.05 5.16
C VAL A 379 -0.60 31.49 5.66
N GLN A 380 -1.50 31.69 4.71
CA GLN A 380 -2.85 32.20 4.95
C GLN A 380 -3.85 31.52 4.02
N TYR A 381 -5.05 31.29 4.55
CA TYR A 381 -6.21 30.93 3.74
C TYR A 381 -7.45 31.72 4.12
N GLU A 382 -8.38 31.81 3.19
CA GLU A 382 -9.69 32.42 3.34
C GLU A 382 -10.79 31.41 2.99
N ILE A 383 -11.91 31.50 3.72
CA ILE A 383 -13.18 31.00 3.25
C ILE A 383 -13.89 32.16 2.57
N ALA A 384 -14.12 32.06 1.27
CA ALA A 384 -14.82 33.06 0.48
C ALA A 384 -16.18 32.53 0.00
N ALA A 385 -17.09 33.44 -0.32
CA ALA A 385 -18.36 33.14 -0.97
C ALA A 385 -18.50 33.94 -2.26
N TYR A 386 -19.06 33.31 -3.29
CA TYR A 386 -19.41 33.91 -4.56
C TYR A 386 -20.90 33.76 -4.80
N ASP A 387 -21.61 34.88 -5.01
CA ASP A 387 -23.02 34.84 -5.40
C ASP A 387 -23.15 34.13 -6.76
N LEU A 388 -24.06 33.16 -6.86
CA LEU A 388 -24.29 32.45 -8.11
C LEU A 388 -24.83 33.34 -9.24
N ALA A 389 -25.48 34.46 -8.89
CA ALA A 389 -26.09 35.35 -9.87
C ALA A 389 -25.07 36.22 -10.62
N ASP A 390 -24.08 36.78 -9.92
CA ASP A 390 -23.18 37.81 -10.47
C ASP A 390 -21.69 37.61 -10.15
N GLY A 391 -21.32 36.58 -9.40
CA GLY A 391 -19.94 36.30 -9.04
C GLY A 391 -19.37 37.20 -7.95
N LYS A 392 -20.19 38.01 -7.28
CA LYS A 392 -19.68 38.89 -6.22
C LYS A 392 -19.01 38.09 -5.10
N ARG A 393 -17.69 38.26 -4.99
CA ARG A 393 -16.85 37.66 -3.94
C ARG A 393 -17.01 38.37 -2.60
N THR A 394 -17.15 37.60 -1.53
CA THR A 394 -17.15 38.06 -0.13
C THR A 394 -16.24 37.16 0.70
N THR A 395 -15.28 37.72 1.44
CA THR A 395 -14.50 36.96 2.42
C THR A 395 -15.35 36.73 3.68
N LEU A 396 -15.49 35.47 4.10
CA LEU A 396 -16.26 35.07 5.28
C LEU A 396 -15.36 34.85 6.51
N ASP A 397 -14.24 34.14 6.33
CA ASP A 397 -13.26 33.86 7.39
C ASP A 397 -11.83 33.94 6.83
N THR A 398 -10.88 34.29 7.70
CA THR A 398 -9.45 34.33 7.36
C THR A 398 -8.63 33.66 8.45
N ARG A 399 -7.67 32.83 8.03
CA ARG A 399 -6.73 32.16 8.93
C ARG A 399 -5.31 32.35 8.47
N VAL A 400 -4.43 32.51 9.46
CA VAL A 400 -2.98 32.64 9.27
C VAL A 400 -2.27 31.54 10.05
N ASN A 401 -1.10 31.13 9.57
CA ASN A 401 -0.26 30.07 10.17
C ASN A 401 -1.00 28.73 10.33
N ALA A 402 -1.94 28.46 9.44
CA ALA A 402 -2.68 27.21 9.33
C ALA A 402 -2.89 26.87 7.85
N LEU A 403 -2.86 25.57 7.55
CA LEU A 403 -3.00 25.06 6.19
C LEU A 403 -4.31 24.28 6.08
N PRO A 404 -5.23 24.68 5.19
CA PRO A 404 -6.54 24.08 5.13
C PRO A 404 -6.47 22.76 4.34
N THR A 405 -7.02 21.69 4.90
CA THR A 405 -6.89 20.32 4.36
C THR A 405 -8.19 19.75 3.81
N ALA A 406 -9.34 20.25 4.25
CA ALA A 406 -10.65 19.85 3.73
C ALA A 406 -11.73 20.92 3.96
N LEU A 407 -12.68 21.01 3.03
CA LEU A 407 -13.87 21.86 3.12
C LEU A 407 -15.14 21.06 2.76
N THR A 408 -16.20 21.25 3.55
CA THR A 408 -17.55 20.80 3.21
C THR A 408 -18.61 21.81 3.67
N VAL A 409 -19.79 21.76 3.04
CA VAL A 409 -20.96 22.57 3.40
C VAL A 409 -22.13 21.63 3.65
N GLY A 410 -22.82 21.79 4.78
CA GLY A 410 -24.03 21.03 5.10
C GLY A 410 -24.35 21.01 6.60
N ASP A 411 -25.40 20.28 6.97
CA ASP A 411 -25.91 20.16 8.34
C ASP A 411 -24.91 19.46 9.28
N ALA A 412 -24.14 20.26 10.02
CA ALA A 412 -23.09 19.85 10.96
C ALA A 412 -23.29 20.44 12.37
N ALA A 413 -24.29 21.31 12.57
CA ALA A 413 -24.61 21.89 13.88
C ALA A 413 -26.12 22.02 14.11
N SER A 414 -26.50 22.25 15.38
CA SER A 414 -27.91 22.46 15.73
C SER A 414 -28.37 23.85 15.25
N GLY A 415 -29.51 23.91 14.55
CA GLY A 415 -30.08 25.20 14.10
C GLY A 415 -30.84 25.13 12.78
N GLY A 416 -30.69 24.05 12.02
CA GLY A 416 -31.54 23.75 10.85
C GLY A 416 -31.11 24.45 9.56
N GLY A 417 -29.82 24.71 9.36
CA GLY A 417 -29.28 25.24 8.11
C GLY A 417 -27.90 24.68 7.81
N ASP A 418 -27.43 24.81 6.58
CA ASP A 418 -26.11 24.31 6.20
C ASP A 418 -25.02 25.16 6.83
N GLU A 419 -24.07 24.52 7.52
CA GLU A 419 -22.85 25.11 8.05
C GLU A 419 -21.66 24.94 7.10
N ILE A 420 -20.62 25.73 7.33
CA ILE A 420 -19.32 25.56 6.66
C ILE A 420 -18.39 24.84 7.62
N ALA A 421 -17.98 23.62 7.27
CA ALA A 421 -17.00 22.86 8.05
C ALA A 421 -15.66 22.82 7.30
N VAL A 422 -14.61 23.28 7.98
CA VAL A 422 -13.24 23.30 7.45
C VAL A 422 -12.31 22.55 8.39
N SER A 423 -11.42 21.73 7.82
CA SER A 423 -10.28 21.17 8.53
C SER A 423 -9.03 21.97 8.18
N GLU A 424 -8.19 22.21 9.17
CA GLU A 424 -6.90 22.88 9.05
C GLU A 424 -5.84 22.17 9.89
N SER A 425 -4.59 22.22 9.44
CA SER A 425 -3.43 21.72 10.17
C SER A 425 -2.45 22.85 10.47
N THR A 426 -1.91 22.87 11.69
CA THR A 426 -0.81 23.75 12.07
C THR A 426 0.49 22.97 12.12
N TYR A 427 1.62 23.67 12.13
CA TYR A 427 2.96 23.07 12.10
C TYR A 427 3.89 23.67 13.15
N THR A 428 5.00 23.00 13.41
CA THR A 428 6.09 23.48 14.29
C THR A 428 7.09 24.33 13.50
N SER A 429 8.00 25.01 14.20
CA SER A 429 9.15 25.70 13.58
C SER A 429 10.08 24.78 12.78
N THR A 430 9.97 23.46 12.96
CA THR A 430 10.67 22.42 12.18
C THR A 430 9.84 21.85 11.03
N TYR A 431 8.70 22.47 10.71
CA TYR A 431 7.83 22.09 9.59
C TYR A 431 7.17 20.71 9.72
N ASN A 432 6.99 20.21 10.95
CA ASN A 432 6.21 19.00 11.20
C ASN A 432 4.78 19.37 11.58
N VAL A 433 3.79 18.57 11.16
CA VAL A 433 2.37 18.79 11.52
C VAL A 433 2.21 18.72 13.04
N ASN A 434 1.68 19.76 13.66
CA ASN A 434 1.53 19.87 15.12
C ASN A 434 0.16 19.40 15.61
N ALA A 435 -0.90 19.93 14.99
CA ALA A 435 -2.27 19.60 15.32
C ALA A 435 -3.18 19.81 14.11
N SER A 436 -4.24 19.01 14.02
CA SER A 436 -5.32 19.20 13.06
C SER A 436 -6.58 19.64 13.79
N THR A 437 -7.24 20.68 13.30
CA THR A 437 -8.44 21.26 13.89
C THR A 437 -9.57 21.29 12.87
N ILE A 438 -10.72 20.75 13.24
CA ILE A 438 -11.98 20.93 12.55
C ILE A 438 -12.67 22.15 13.16
N ARG A 439 -13.11 23.09 12.33
CA ARG A 439 -13.93 24.25 12.70
C ARG A 439 -15.25 24.19 11.94
N VAL A 440 -16.36 24.21 12.67
CA VAL A 440 -17.70 24.33 12.07
C VAL A 440 -18.19 25.74 12.31
N LEU A 441 -18.44 26.45 11.21
CA LEU A 441 -18.80 27.86 11.16
C LEU A 441 -20.28 28.00 10.78
N ASP A 442 -20.96 28.98 11.35
CA ASP A 442 -22.32 29.33 10.97
C ASP A 442 -22.38 29.65 9.48
N GLY A 443 -23.25 29.00 8.73
CA GLY A 443 -23.30 29.24 7.29
C GLY A 443 -23.78 30.64 6.90
N ALA A 444 -24.52 31.38 7.74
CA ALA A 444 -25.03 32.69 7.36
C ALA A 444 -23.93 33.76 7.30
N ASP A 445 -23.09 33.83 8.34
CA ASP A 445 -21.98 34.78 8.40
C ASP A 445 -20.62 34.18 7.98
N GLY A 446 -20.49 32.85 8.07
CA GLY A 446 -19.26 32.11 7.80
C GLY A 446 -18.09 32.42 8.74
N ALA A 447 -18.34 33.10 9.87
CA ALA A 447 -17.34 33.55 10.82
C ALA A 447 -17.63 33.07 12.26
N THR A 448 -18.91 32.92 12.62
CA THR A 448 -19.32 32.47 13.96
C THR A 448 -19.01 30.99 14.11
N VAL A 449 -18.06 30.66 14.99
CA VAL A 449 -17.69 29.27 15.30
C VAL A 449 -18.80 28.60 16.12
N LYS A 450 -19.44 27.59 15.55
CA LYS A 450 -20.43 26.74 16.24
C LYS A 450 -19.74 25.79 17.22
N TRP A 451 -18.69 25.11 16.76
CA TRP A 451 -17.85 24.23 17.56
C TRP A 451 -16.53 23.94 16.86
N THR A 452 -15.55 23.46 17.62
CA THR A 452 -14.26 22.98 17.10
C THR A 452 -13.88 21.64 17.71
N TYR A 453 -13.02 20.90 17.02
CA TYR A 453 -12.39 19.69 17.53
C TYR A 453 -10.93 19.64 17.07
N THR A 454 -9.98 19.49 18.00
CA THR A 454 -8.54 19.46 17.70
C THR A 454 -7.94 18.10 18.05
N THR A 455 -7.29 17.48 17.07
CA THR A 455 -6.42 16.32 17.24
C THR A 455 -4.98 16.81 17.40
N LYS A 456 -4.35 16.44 18.52
CA LYS A 456 -2.91 16.67 18.74
C LYS A 456 -2.12 15.42 18.35
N ARG A 457 -0.80 15.57 18.20
CA ARG A 457 0.11 14.42 18.07
C ARG A 457 -0.13 13.37 19.13
N SER A 458 -0.03 12.11 18.73
CA SER A 458 0.01 10.97 19.64
C SER A 458 1.19 11.07 20.60
N ALA A 459 1.04 10.50 21.80
CA ALA A 459 2.08 10.52 22.82
C ALA A 459 3.36 9.85 22.30
N GLY A 460 4.51 10.51 22.46
CA GLY A 460 5.80 9.99 21.95
C GLY A 460 6.08 10.28 20.48
N ASN A 461 5.11 10.80 19.71
CA ASN A 461 5.35 11.22 18.33
C ASN A 461 6.10 12.57 18.27
N GLY A 462 7.39 12.51 17.95
CA GLY A 462 8.24 13.69 17.72
C GLY A 462 8.18 14.25 16.30
N ALA A 463 7.51 13.56 15.37
CA ALA A 463 7.47 13.87 13.94
C ALA A 463 6.11 14.47 13.52
N ASP A 464 5.55 14.02 12.40
CA ASP A 464 4.32 14.57 11.82
C ASP A 464 3.07 14.06 12.54
N GLY A 465 2.18 14.96 12.95
CA GLY A 465 0.88 14.62 13.53
C GLY A 465 -0.19 14.30 12.48
N ALA A 466 -1.31 13.74 12.96
CA ALA A 466 -2.49 13.45 12.15
C ALA A 466 -3.08 14.70 11.47
N SER A 467 -3.53 14.55 10.22
CA SER A 467 -4.32 15.54 9.47
C SER A 467 -5.64 14.95 8.97
N THR A 468 -6.72 15.73 9.05
CA THR A 468 -8.04 15.37 8.50
C THR A 468 -8.15 15.82 7.05
N TRP A 469 -8.45 14.89 6.14
CA TRP A 469 -8.37 15.12 4.69
C TRP A 469 -9.71 15.11 3.97
N ASN A 470 -10.78 14.67 4.63
CA ASN A 470 -12.10 14.67 4.04
C ASN A 470 -13.19 14.86 5.10
N LEU A 471 -14.18 15.68 4.77
CA LEU A 471 -15.32 16.01 5.61
C LEU A 471 -16.63 15.79 4.83
N ALA A 472 -17.60 15.14 5.47
CA ALA A 472 -18.93 14.94 4.92
C ALA A 472 -20.01 15.07 6.00
N THR A 473 -21.19 15.54 5.63
CA THR A 473 -22.33 15.71 6.55
C THR A 473 -23.48 14.79 6.17
N LYS A 474 -24.15 14.22 7.18
CA LYS A 474 -25.40 13.47 7.00
C LYS A 474 -26.14 13.30 8.32
N ASN A 475 -27.45 13.51 8.32
CA ASN A 475 -28.33 13.34 9.48
C ASN A 475 -27.90 14.19 10.71
N GLY A 476 -27.50 15.45 10.50
CA GLY A 476 -27.04 16.35 11.55
C GLY A 476 -25.72 15.96 12.21
N LEU A 477 -24.90 15.16 11.52
CA LEU A 477 -23.59 14.69 11.98
C LEU A 477 -22.52 15.03 10.95
N LEU A 478 -21.32 15.35 11.44
CA LEU A 478 -20.12 15.50 10.63
C LEU A 478 -19.28 14.22 10.70
N TYR A 479 -18.79 13.74 9.57
CA TYR A 479 -17.89 12.61 9.45
C TYR A 479 -16.56 13.08 8.90
N ALA A 480 -15.47 12.67 9.53
CA ALA A 480 -14.12 13.05 9.17
C ALA A 480 -13.25 11.80 8.95
N ALA A 481 -12.60 11.72 7.79
CA ALA A 481 -11.49 10.79 7.55
C ALA A 481 -10.16 11.53 7.70
N ALA A 482 -9.24 10.91 8.42
CA ALA A 482 -7.95 11.49 8.77
C ALA A 482 -6.85 10.43 8.80
N GLN A 483 -5.62 10.84 8.56
CA GLN A 483 -4.45 10.02 8.89
C GLN A 483 -4.40 9.81 10.40
N ASP A 484 -3.92 8.65 10.85
CA ASP A 484 -3.69 8.35 12.26
C ASP A 484 -2.19 8.24 12.53
N ASP A 485 -1.73 8.98 13.53
CA ASP A 485 -0.32 9.11 13.89
C ASP A 485 0.12 8.22 15.06
N GLN A 486 -0.76 7.34 15.51
CA GLN A 486 -0.41 6.30 16.47
C GLN A 486 0.67 5.39 15.88
N ASP A 487 1.68 5.05 16.69
CA ASP A 487 2.73 4.08 16.36
C ASP A 487 3.61 4.42 15.14
N GLN A 488 3.61 5.68 14.68
CA GLN A 488 4.38 6.09 13.49
C GLN A 488 5.90 5.92 13.57
N GLY A 489 6.43 5.90 14.79
CA GLY A 489 7.84 5.65 15.06
C GLY A 489 8.22 4.16 15.09
N THR A 490 7.26 3.27 14.89
CA THR A 490 7.45 1.80 14.93
C THR A 490 7.19 1.16 13.57
N ALA A 491 7.64 -0.07 13.36
CA ALA A 491 7.34 -0.84 12.15
C ALA A 491 5.85 -1.10 11.95
N THR A 492 5.06 -1.03 13.02
CA THR A 492 3.61 -1.26 13.00
C THR A 492 2.84 -0.18 12.23
N ASN A 493 3.30 1.08 12.20
CA ASN A 493 2.72 2.14 11.36
C ASN A 493 3.81 3.08 10.82
N VAL A 494 4.93 2.52 10.38
CA VAL A 494 6.13 3.27 9.99
C VAL A 494 5.78 4.48 9.11
N GLY A 495 6.09 5.68 9.58
CA GLY A 495 5.85 6.92 8.84
C GLY A 495 4.39 7.28 8.56
N GLY A 496 3.43 6.63 9.23
CA GLY A 496 1.99 6.88 9.05
C GLY A 496 1.41 6.27 7.78
N LEU A 497 2.05 5.23 7.24
CA LEU A 497 1.66 4.60 5.97
C LEU A 497 0.43 3.68 6.09
N ARG A 498 0.05 3.25 7.30
CA ARG A 498 -0.92 2.16 7.48
C ARG A 498 -2.22 2.63 8.12
N TYR A 499 -2.14 3.55 9.08
CA TYR A 499 -3.29 3.87 9.92
C TYR A 499 -4.09 5.08 9.42
N GLY A 500 -5.40 4.93 9.44
CA GLY A 500 -6.36 6.00 9.25
C GLY A 500 -7.32 6.09 10.43
N SER A 501 -8.20 7.10 10.40
CA SER A 501 -9.30 7.22 11.34
C SER A 501 -10.55 7.75 10.66
N LEU A 502 -11.69 7.23 11.09
CA LEU A 502 -13.02 7.67 10.70
C LEU A 502 -13.79 8.07 11.97
N THR A 503 -14.04 9.37 12.13
CA THR A 503 -14.71 9.91 13.31
C THR A 503 -16.06 10.51 12.93
N ALA A 504 -17.11 10.13 13.66
CA ALA A 504 -18.41 10.80 13.59
C ALA A 504 -18.57 11.77 14.76
N PHE A 505 -18.99 13.00 14.46
CA PHE A 505 -19.24 14.05 15.43
C PHE A 505 -20.72 14.37 15.52
N THR A 506 -21.18 14.59 16.75
CA THR A 506 -22.50 15.18 17.04
C THR A 506 -22.57 16.64 16.60
N SER A 507 -23.78 17.19 16.52
CA SER A 507 -24.05 18.60 16.22
C SER A 507 -23.43 19.61 17.21
N THR A 508 -22.83 19.14 18.31
CA THR A 508 -22.09 19.95 19.29
C THR A 508 -20.59 19.66 19.29
N GLY A 509 -20.06 18.96 18.28
CA GLY A 509 -18.64 18.64 18.14
C GLY A 509 -18.12 17.51 19.04
N LYS A 510 -18.99 16.79 19.77
CA LYS A 510 -18.56 15.61 20.55
C LYS A 510 -18.40 14.40 19.63
N VAL A 511 -17.34 13.62 19.84
CA VAL A 511 -17.16 12.31 19.18
C VAL A 511 -18.32 11.39 19.57
N LYS A 512 -19.09 10.97 18.57
CA LYS A 512 -20.20 10.01 18.73
C LYS A 512 -19.67 8.58 18.72
N TRP A 513 -18.77 8.30 17.79
CA TRP A 513 -18.02 7.04 17.65
C TRP A 513 -16.81 7.28 16.76
N ARG A 514 -15.82 6.37 16.82
CA ARG A 514 -14.60 6.40 16.00
C ARG A 514 -14.15 5.00 15.62
N GLN A 515 -13.73 4.82 14.37
CA GLN A 515 -12.88 3.73 13.89
C GLN A 515 -11.48 4.27 13.60
N HIS A 516 -10.43 3.48 13.86
CA HIS A 516 -9.03 3.93 13.74
C HIS A 516 -8.07 2.75 13.50
N GLY A 517 -6.78 3.03 13.33
CA GLY A 517 -5.77 2.04 12.98
C GLY A 517 -5.99 1.51 11.55
N THR A 518 -5.91 0.19 11.40
CA THR A 518 -6.15 -0.50 10.12
C THR A 518 -7.62 -0.56 9.71
N ASN A 519 -8.55 -0.07 10.52
CA ASN A 519 -10.00 -0.17 10.24
C ASN A 519 -10.57 1.05 9.49
N ALA A 520 -9.72 1.99 9.06
CA ALA A 520 -10.15 3.23 8.46
C ALA A 520 -9.19 3.73 7.36
N SER A 521 -9.74 4.50 6.42
CA SER A 521 -8.94 5.19 5.42
C SER A 521 -8.25 6.42 6.03
N PRO A 522 -7.00 6.72 5.65
CA PRO A 522 -6.36 7.97 6.03
C PRO A 522 -6.97 9.19 5.32
N MET A 523 -7.79 8.99 4.27
CA MET A 523 -8.22 10.09 3.40
C MET A 523 -9.68 10.06 2.96
N TYR A 524 -10.25 8.91 2.58
CA TYR A 524 -11.55 8.87 1.90
C TYR A 524 -12.62 8.13 2.68
N GLN A 525 -13.84 8.66 2.61
CA GLN A 525 -15.06 8.02 3.07
C GLN A 525 -16.22 8.30 2.12
N GLN A 526 -17.10 7.32 1.95
CA GLN A 526 -18.34 7.44 1.18
C GLN A 526 -19.54 7.23 2.10
N LEU A 527 -20.38 8.25 2.25
CA LEU A 527 -21.67 8.11 2.92
C LEU A 527 -22.71 7.58 1.94
N TYR A 528 -23.51 6.58 2.33
CA TYR A 528 -24.55 6.02 1.47
C TYR A 528 -25.77 5.54 2.27
N SER A 529 -26.87 5.29 1.55
CA SER A 529 -28.07 4.66 2.08
C SER A 529 -28.36 3.40 1.28
N SER A 530 -28.74 2.31 1.95
CA SER A 530 -29.11 1.05 1.29
C SER A 530 -30.01 0.22 2.20
N GLY A 531 -31.04 -0.42 1.63
CA GLY A 531 -31.95 -1.28 2.41
C GLY A 531 -32.61 -0.59 3.61
N GLY A 532 -32.89 0.71 3.51
CA GLY A 532 -33.51 1.51 4.59
C GLY A 532 -32.56 1.90 5.74
N GLY A 533 -31.26 1.62 5.64
CA GLY A 533 -30.24 2.04 6.60
C GLY A 533 -29.22 3.00 6.00
N ASP A 534 -28.52 3.74 6.87
CA ASP A 534 -27.43 4.63 6.50
C ASP A 534 -26.07 4.09 6.96
N TYR A 535 -25.09 4.18 6.05
CA TYR A 535 -23.76 3.64 6.24
C TYR A 535 -22.67 4.59 5.78
N VAL A 536 -21.45 4.31 6.20
CA VAL A 536 -20.22 4.89 5.68
C VAL A 536 -19.30 3.77 5.24
N ARG A 537 -18.68 3.96 4.09
CA ARG A 537 -17.70 3.04 3.52
C ARG A 537 -16.32 3.69 3.47
N VAL A 538 -15.31 2.91 3.80
CA VAL A 538 -13.89 3.28 3.69
C VAL A 538 -13.10 2.11 3.12
N VAL A 539 -11.95 2.41 2.53
CA VAL A 539 -10.92 1.42 2.20
C VAL A 539 -9.69 1.73 3.02
N ASP A 540 -9.24 0.77 3.82
CA ASP A 540 -8.02 0.91 4.62
C ASP A 540 -6.75 0.82 3.74
N GLN A 541 -5.56 0.87 4.35
CA GLN A 541 -4.29 0.71 3.61
C GLN A 541 -3.89 -0.75 3.38
N GLN A 542 -4.56 -1.69 4.04
CA GLN A 542 -4.44 -3.14 3.84
C GLN A 542 -5.30 -3.63 2.67
N GLN A 543 -6.03 -2.72 2.01
CA GLN A 543 -6.92 -3.00 0.89
C GLN A 543 -8.18 -3.76 1.30
N ASN A 544 -8.71 -3.50 2.50
CA ASN A 544 -10.03 -3.98 2.92
C ASN A 544 -11.09 -2.88 2.81
N ILE A 545 -12.27 -3.24 2.31
CA ILE A 545 -13.45 -2.38 2.31
C ILE A 545 -14.22 -2.61 3.60
N HIS A 546 -14.42 -1.54 4.38
CA HIS A 546 -15.25 -1.57 5.58
C HIS A 546 -16.55 -0.80 5.36
N ASP A 547 -17.67 -1.41 5.72
CA ASP A 547 -18.97 -0.74 5.84
C ASP A 547 -19.35 -0.59 7.31
N TYR A 548 -19.57 0.63 7.79
CA TYR A 548 -20.01 0.91 9.17
C TYR A 548 -21.41 1.53 9.20
N LYS A 549 -22.21 1.19 10.21
CA LYS A 549 -23.51 1.84 10.46
C LYS A 549 -23.29 3.26 10.97
N LEU A 550 -23.91 4.27 10.35
CA LEU A 550 -23.77 5.68 10.78
C LEU A 550 -24.25 5.93 12.22
N GLY A 551 -25.22 5.15 12.69
CA GLY A 551 -25.82 5.32 14.01
C GLY A 551 -24.85 5.13 15.17
N ASN A 552 -23.97 4.12 15.09
CA ASN A 552 -23.14 3.66 16.20
C ASN A 552 -21.71 3.24 15.81
N GLY A 553 -21.35 3.28 14.53
CA GLY A 553 -20.03 2.89 14.04
C GLY A 553 -19.80 1.38 13.99
N SER A 554 -20.79 0.52 14.28
CA SER A 554 -20.58 -0.94 14.24
C SER A 554 -20.39 -1.41 12.80
N GLN A 555 -19.41 -2.31 12.58
CA GLN A 555 -19.16 -2.90 11.28
C GLN A 555 -20.36 -3.72 10.80
N LYS A 556 -20.76 -3.48 9.56
CA LYS A 556 -21.78 -4.22 8.82
C LYS A 556 -21.12 -5.31 7.99
N ASN A 557 -20.13 -4.93 7.19
CA ASN A 557 -19.40 -5.81 6.28
C ASN A 557 -17.91 -5.50 6.31
N LEU A 558 -17.11 -6.52 6.02
CA LEU A 558 -15.70 -6.45 5.69
C LEU A 558 -15.49 -7.23 4.39
N THR A 559 -14.93 -6.58 3.39
CA THR A 559 -14.63 -7.21 2.09
C THR A 559 -13.16 -7.02 1.78
N PRO A 560 -12.31 -8.04 1.95
CA PRO A 560 -10.91 -7.95 1.54
C PRO A 560 -10.81 -7.88 0.01
N LEU A 561 -10.03 -6.95 -0.49
CA LEU A 561 -9.64 -6.89 -1.89
C LEU A 561 -8.37 -7.70 -2.09
N GLN A 562 -8.22 -8.28 -3.29
CA GLN A 562 -6.97 -8.92 -3.66
C GLN A 562 -5.88 -7.86 -3.83
N GLY A 563 -5.16 -7.56 -2.75
CA GLY A 563 -3.98 -6.67 -2.72
C GLY A 563 -2.71 -7.41 -3.13
N ASP A 564 -1.62 -7.16 -2.40
CA ASP A 564 -0.36 -7.87 -2.62
C ASP A 564 -0.47 -9.31 -2.12
N LEU A 565 -0.05 -10.26 -2.96
CA LEU A 565 -0.05 -11.69 -2.64
C LEU A 565 1.39 -12.12 -2.34
N ASN A 566 1.71 -12.23 -1.05
CA ASN A 566 3.08 -12.38 -0.56
C ASN A 566 3.44 -13.84 -0.30
N TYR A 567 2.45 -14.66 0.06
CA TYR A 567 2.63 -16.04 0.49
C TYR A 567 1.68 -16.95 -0.28
N GLY A 568 2.15 -18.15 -0.60
CA GLY A 568 1.33 -19.16 -1.25
C GLY A 568 1.82 -20.58 -0.99
N GLN A 569 0.90 -21.54 -1.14
CA GLN A 569 1.15 -22.97 -1.04
C GLN A 569 0.40 -23.72 -2.14
N ALA A 570 0.91 -24.90 -2.50
CA ALA A 570 0.34 -25.76 -3.52
C ALA A 570 -0.20 -27.07 -2.93
N ALA A 571 -1.50 -27.33 -3.11
CA ALA A 571 -2.16 -28.56 -2.67
C ALA A 571 -3.38 -28.86 -3.55
N ASP A 572 -3.85 -30.11 -3.59
CA ASP A 572 -5.04 -30.48 -4.35
C ASP A 572 -6.29 -30.16 -3.52
N PHE A 573 -6.95 -29.03 -3.81
CA PHE A 573 -8.07 -28.54 -3.01
C PHE A 573 -9.42 -28.94 -3.62
N ASP A 574 -9.49 -29.12 -4.94
CA ASP A 574 -10.73 -29.53 -5.62
C ASP A 574 -10.84 -31.05 -5.90
N GLY A 575 -9.78 -31.81 -5.63
CA GLY A 575 -9.73 -33.27 -5.70
C GLY A 575 -9.53 -33.81 -7.11
N ASP A 576 -8.98 -33.01 -8.02
CA ASP A 576 -8.74 -33.41 -9.41
C ASP A 576 -7.40 -34.15 -9.62
N GLY A 577 -6.59 -34.28 -8.56
CA GLY A 577 -5.29 -34.94 -8.56
C GLY A 577 -4.13 -34.02 -8.98
N LYS A 578 -4.38 -32.74 -9.26
CA LYS A 578 -3.38 -31.74 -9.60
C LYS A 578 -3.27 -30.71 -8.47
N LYS A 579 -2.20 -29.91 -8.50
CA LYS A 579 -1.98 -28.91 -7.46
C LYS A 579 -2.73 -27.63 -7.79
N ASP A 580 -3.53 -27.17 -6.84
CA ASP A 580 -4.11 -25.84 -6.77
C ASP A 580 -3.25 -24.91 -5.92
N VAL A 581 -3.51 -23.61 -6.00
CA VAL A 581 -2.71 -22.57 -5.34
C VAL A 581 -3.56 -21.79 -4.36
N VAL A 582 -3.21 -21.82 -3.08
CA VAL A 582 -3.77 -20.91 -2.06
C VAL A 582 -2.78 -19.78 -1.79
N VAL A 583 -3.27 -18.54 -1.72
CA VAL A 583 -2.46 -17.33 -1.58
C VAL A 583 -3.10 -16.28 -0.68
N GLY A 584 -2.25 -15.46 -0.05
CA GLY A 584 -2.64 -14.31 0.78
C GLY A 584 -1.49 -13.31 0.94
N GLY A 585 -1.77 -12.16 1.54
CA GLY A 585 -0.74 -11.15 1.80
C GLY A 585 -1.28 -9.90 2.51
N SER A 586 -1.30 -8.76 1.82
CA SER A 586 -1.48 -7.45 2.47
C SER A 586 -2.88 -7.14 3.00
N SER A 587 -3.88 -7.97 2.71
CA SER A 587 -5.28 -7.78 3.11
C SER A 587 -5.75 -8.93 4.01
N ASP A 588 -6.97 -8.81 4.52
CA ASP A 588 -7.62 -9.83 5.35
C ASP A 588 -8.14 -11.02 4.51
N GLY A 589 -7.76 -11.12 3.24
CA GLY A 589 -8.23 -12.12 2.30
C GLY A 589 -7.24 -13.26 2.04
N VAL A 590 -7.79 -14.46 1.88
CA VAL A 590 -7.09 -15.65 1.37
C VAL A 590 -7.89 -16.20 0.20
N TRP A 591 -7.22 -16.53 -0.91
CA TRP A 591 -7.83 -17.02 -2.13
C TRP A 591 -7.21 -18.34 -2.56
N ALA A 592 -8.04 -19.29 -3.02
CA ALA A 592 -7.57 -20.47 -3.71
C ALA A 592 -7.94 -20.43 -5.20
N TYR A 593 -6.99 -20.83 -6.04
CA TYR A 593 -7.11 -20.85 -7.50
C TYR A 593 -6.76 -22.23 -8.03
N SER A 594 -7.52 -22.67 -9.04
CA SER A 594 -7.19 -23.93 -9.72
C SER A 594 -5.84 -23.82 -10.45
N GLY A 595 -4.90 -24.72 -10.18
CA GLY A 595 -3.56 -24.64 -10.77
C GLY A 595 -3.59 -24.74 -12.29
N THR A 596 -4.30 -25.72 -12.81
CA THR A 596 -4.51 -25.89 -14.26
C THR A 596 -5.13 -24.66 -14.91
N SER A 597 -6.00 -23.93 -14.21
CA SER A 597 -6.60 -22.70 -14.73
C SER A 597 -5.61 -21.53 -14.84
N LEU A 598 -4.65 -21.44 -13.90
CA LEU A 598 -3.55 -20.49 -13.94
C LEU A 598 -2.63 -20.79 -15.14
N VAL A 599 -2.23 -22.06 -15.31
CA VAL A 599 -1.40 -22.49 -16.44
C VAL A 599 -2.10 -22.28 -17.79
N ASN A 600 -3.42 -22.43 -17.86
CA ASN A 600 -4.18 -22.20 -19.08
C ASN A 600 -4.47 -20.72 -19.39
N GLY A 601 -4.10 -19.79 -18.49
CA GLY A 601 -4.29 -18.36 -18.69
C GLY A 601 -5.70 -17.85 -18.38
N ALA A 602 -6.51 -18.63 -17.68
CA ALA A 602 -7.87 -18.27 -17.29
C ALA A 602 -8.10 -18.59 -15.80
N PRO A 603 -7.50 -17.80 -14.88
CA PRO A 603 -7.57 -18.06 -13.45
C PRO A 603 -9.00 -18.28 -12.95
N LYS A 604 -9.24 -19.43 -12.33
CA LYS A 604 -10.51 -19.80 -11.73
C LYS A 604 -10.34 -19.88 -10.22
N LYS A 605 -10.97 -18.94 -9.53
CA LYS A 605 -11.07 -18.97 -8.07
C LYS A 605 -11.93 -20.15 -7.62
N LEU A 606 -11.40 -20.98 -6.74
CA LEU A 606 -12.10 -22.09 -6.10
C LEU A 606 -12.93 -21.58 -4.92
N TRP A 607 -12.28 -20.84 -4.01
CA TRP A 607 -12.92 -20.21 -2.86
C TRP A 607 -12.13 -18.98 -2.39
N GLN A 608 -12.72 -18.24 -1.45
CA GLN A 608 -12.06 -17.17 -0.71
C GLN A 608 -12.50 -17.20 0.76
N ALA A 609 -11.61 -16.77 1.65
CA ALA A 609 -11.86 -16.65 3.08
C ALA A 609 -11.41 -15.29 3.59
N THR A 610 -12.04 -14.83 4.68
CA THR A 610 -11.61 -13.65 5.44
C THR A 610 -10.95 -14.11 6.74
N VAL A 611 -9.75 -13.62 6.99
CA VAL A 611 -8.88 -13.94 8.14
C VAL A 611 -8.69 -12.69 9.01
N PRO A 612 -8.20 -12.79 10.27
CA PRO A 612 -8.22 -11.67 11.23
C PRO A 612 -7.10 -10.61 11.03
N GLY A 613 -6.55 -10.48 9.82
CA GLY A 613 -5.53 -9.50 9.47
C GLY A 613 -4.66 -9.91 8.28
N GLU A 614 -3.59 -9.14 8.04
CA GLU A 614 -2.56 -9.43 7.03
C GLU A 614 -1.96 -10.83 7.19
N VAL A 615 -1.75 -11.50 6.06
CA VAL A 615 -1.17 -12.84 6.01
C VAL A 615 0.35 -12.77 5.97
N HIS A 616 0.99 -13.42 6.95
CA HIS A 616 2.45 -13.49 7.08
C HIS A 616 3.02 -14.90 6.85
N ASN A 617 2.17 -15.92 6.81
CA ASN A 617 2.55 -17.29 6.46
C ASN A 617 1.31 -18.14 6.13
N ILE A 618 1.50 -19.13 5.25
CA ILE A 618 0.49 -20.14 4.92
C ILE A 618 1.15 -21.52 5.00
N ALA A 619 0.49 -22.44 5.71
CA ALA A 619 0.80 -23.86 5.77
C ALA A 619 -0.41 -24.68 5.30
N THR A 620 -0.17 -25.86 4.74
CA THR A 620 -1.21 -26.78 4.27
C THR A 620 -0.99 -28.17 4.83
N GLY A 621 -2.06 -28.85 5.22
CA GLY A 621 -2.03 -30.14 5.92
C GLY A 621 -3.44 -30.61 6.28
N ASP A 622 -3.67 -31.89 6.49
CA ASP A 622 -5.02 -32.43 6.77
C ASP A 622 -5.32 -32.32 8.27
N VAL A 623 -5.83 -31.17 8.72
CA VAL A 623 -6.09 -30.96 10.15
C VAL A 623 -7.40 -31.63 10.58
N ASN A 624 -8.36 -31.78 9.68
CA ASN A 624 -9.70 -32.27 10.01
C ASN A 624 -9.85 -33.80 9.82
N GLY A 625 -8.98 -34.42 9.03
CA GLY A 625 -8.90 -35.85 8.74
C GLY A 625 -9.84 -36.32 7.61
N ASP A 626 -10.21 -35.44 6.68
CA ASP A 626 -11.11 -35.76 5.55
C ASP A 626 -10.37 -36.16 4.27
N GLY A 627 -9.02 -36.11 4.29
CA GLY A 627 -8.16 -36.44 3.17
C GLY A 627 -7.93 -35.32 2.16
N THR A 628 -8.57 -34.15 2.33
CA THR A 628 -8.25 -32.93 1.58
C THR A 628 -7.37 -32.04 2.45
N PRO A 629 -6.22 -31.55 1.95
CA PRO A 629 -5.38 -30.64 2.73
C PRO A 629 -6.14 -29.36 3.11
N ASP A 630 -6.16 -29.03 4.39
CA ASP A 630 -6.64 -27.77 4.94
C ASP A 630 -5.54 -26.70 4.90
N VAL A 631 -5.90 -25.47 5.26
CA VAL A 631 -5.01 -24.30 5.22
C VAL A 631 -4.95 -23.65 6.61
N ALA A 632 -3.75 -23.49 7.15
CA ALA A 632 -3.49 -22.66 8.33
C ALA A 632 -2.76 -21.38 7.93
N VAL A 633 -3.23 -20.25 8.46
CA VAL A 633 -2.81 -18.91 8.05
C VAL A 633 -2.39 -18.12 9.28
N ALA A 634 -1.13 -17.72 9.34
CA ALA A 634 -0.67 -16.73 10.32
C ALA A 634 -1.12 -15.34 9.85
N ALA A 635 -2.06 -14.74 10.58
CA ALA A 635 -2.77 -13.53 10.18
C ALA A 635 -2.69 -12.45 11.29
N ASP A 636 -1.64 -11.65 11.24
CA ASP A 636 -1.27 -10.57 12.16
C ASP A 636 -1.37 -10.89 13.67
N THR A 637 -2.58 -10.94 14.22
CA THR A 637 -2.87 -11.13 15.65
C THR A 637 -3.36 -12.54 16.01
N ALA A 638 -3.61 -13.40 15.01
CA ALA A 638 -4.18 -14.72 15.22
C ALA A 638 -3.83 -15.69 14.08
N THR A 639 -4.08 -16.98 14.30
CA THR A 639 -4.00 -18.01 13.26
C THR A 639 -5.41 -18.42 12.83
N ALA A 640 -5.73 -18.32 11.54
CA ALA A 640 -6.97 -18.86 10.99
C ALA A 640 -6.73 -20.27 10.43
N VAL A 641 -7.63 -21.19 10.71
CA VAL A 641 -7.65 -22.53 10.11
C VAL A 641 -8.85 -22.60 9.18
N ILE A 642 -8.61 -22.98 7.93
CA ILE A 642 -9.56 -22.89 6.82
C ILE A 642 -9.68 -24.27 6.19
N ASP A 643 -10.92 -24.71 6.00
CA ASP A 643 -11.25 -25.91 5.25
C ASP A 643 -10.79 -25.77 3.80
N GLY A 644 -9.85 -26.62 3.37
CA GLY A 644 -9.19 -26.47 2.07
C GLY A 644 -10.10 -26.70 0.88
N LYS A 645 -11.23 -27.38 1.07
CA LYS A 645 -12.21 -27.67 0.02
C LYS A 645 -13.22 -26.55 -0.18
N THR A 646 -13.69 -25.94 0.91
CA THR A 646 -14.81 -25.00 0.92
C THR A 646 -14.40 -23.56 1.19
N GLY A 647 -13.19 -23.32 1.69
CA GLY A 647 -12.73 -22.00 2.13
C GLY A 647 -13.39 -21.53 3.44
N LYS A 648 -14.08 -22.42 4.16
CA LYS A 648 -14.74 -22.07 5.42
C LYS A 648 -13.70 -21.98 6.54
N VAL A 649 -13.66 -20.86 7.26
CA VAL A 649 -12.89 -20.75 8.51
C VAL A 649 -13.46 -21.74 9.53
N LEU A 650 -12.66 -22.75 9.90
CA LEU A 650 -12.97 -23.77 10.89
C LEU A 650 -12.81 -23.22 12.31
N THR A 651 -11.73 -22.49 12.55
CA THR A 651 -11.43 -21.84 13.83
C THR A 651 -10.46 -20.67 13.64
N THR A 652 -10.47 -19.76 14.61
CA THR A 652 -9.47 -18.71 14.76
C THR A 652 -8.81 -18.85 16.12
N ILE A 653 -7.50 -19.01 16.13
CA ILE A 653 -6.67 -19.18 17.32
C ILE A 653 -6.03 -17.84 17.66
N ASP A 654 -6.41 -17.28 18.80
CA ASP A 654 -5.91 -15.99 19.29
C ASP A 654 -4.40 -16.04 19.59
N GLY A 655 -3.66 -15.05 19.07
CA GLY A 655 -2.21 -14.89 19.30
C GLY A 655 -1.86 -14.32 20.67
N LYS A 656 -2.83 -14.10 21.56
CA LYS A 656 -2.67 -13.58 22.93
C LYS A 656 -1.96 -12.24 22.99
N GLY A 657 -2.21 -11.40 21.99
CA GLY A 657 -1.62 -10.06 21.83
C GLY A 657 -0.22 -10.06 21.19
N ALA A 658 0.31 -11.22 20.80
CA ALA A 658 1.57 -11.31 20.06
C ALA A 658 1.36 -11.20 18.54
N TYR A 659 2.41 -10.79 17.85
CA TYR A 659 2.50 -10.83 16.39
C TYR A 659 2.67 -12.28 15.92
N VAL A 660 1.67 -12.81 15.22
CA VAL A 660 1.63 -14.18 14.70
C VAL A 660 2.26 -14.18 13.30
N ARG A 661 3.55 -14.50 13.25
CA ARG A 661 4.33 -14.43 12.01
C ARG A 661 4.37 -15.73 11.23
N SER A 662 4.27 -16.87 11.90
CA SER A 662 4.35 -18.18 11.26
C SER A 662 3.44 -19.21 11.91
N VAL A 663 3.20 -20.28 11.15
CA VAL A 663 2.41 -21.43 11.57
C VAL A 663 2.99 -22.68 10.93
N THR A 664 2.92 -23.81 11.63
CA THR A 664 3.33 -25.11 11.11
C THR A 664 2.20 -26.11 11.32
N LEU A 665 2.00 -27.00 10.35
CA LEU A 665 1.07 -28.13 10.44
C LEU A 665 1.88 -29.43 10.46
N ALA A 666 1.55 -30.33 11.38
CA ALA A 666 2.11 -31.68 11.44
C ALA A 666 1.29 -32.57 12.36
N ASP A 667 1.14 -33.84 12.00
CA ASP A 667 0.63 -34.89 12.89
C ASP A 667 1.66 -35.18 13.99
N LEU A 668 1.38 -34.71 15.22
CA LEU A 668 2.28 -34.84 16.36
C LEU A 668 1.90 -36.02 17.26
N ASN A 669 0.70 -36.57 17.08
CA ASN A 669 0.13 -37.57 17.97
C ASN A 669 -0.12 -38.93 17.26
N ASP A 670 0.22 -39.02 15.97
CA ASP A 670 0.05 -40.16 15.06
C ASP A 670 -1.43 -40.60 14.90
N ASP A 671 -2.38 -39.66 15.01
CA ASP A 671 -3.83 -39.92 14.83
C ASP A 671 -4.32 -39.74 13.39
N GLY A 672 -3.42 -39.34 12.48
CA GLY A 672 -3.71 -39.08 11.08
C GLY A 672 -4.27 -37.69 10.81
N LYS A 673 -4.21 -36.77 11.78
CA LYS A 673 -4.60 -35.37 11.63
C LYS A 673 -3.46 -34.46 12.02
N ASP A 674 -3.27 -33.41 11.25
CA ASP A 674 -2.26 -32.41 11.56
C ASP A 674 -2.71 -31.49 12.70
N GLU A 675 -1.81 -31.28 13.67
CA GLU A 675 -1.92 -30.25 14.69
C GLU A 675 -1.43 -28.89 14.17
N VAL A 676 -1.99 -27.81 14.75
CA VAL A 676 -1.61 -26.43 14.45
C VAL A 676 -0.60 -25.92 15.48
N ILE A 677 0.61 -25.60 15.04
CA ILE A 677 1.72 -25.14 15.87
C ILE A 677 1.92 -23.64 15.65
N VAL A 678 1.79 -22.85 16.71
CA VAL A 678 1.87 -21.38 16.69
C VAL A 678 3.01 -20.90 17.59
N PRO A 679 4.18 -20.56 17.02
CA PRO A 679 5.29 -19.96 17.74
C PRO A 679 5.11 -18.45 17.89
N THR A 680 5.02 -17.96 19.12
CA THR A 680 4.91 -16.53 19.46
C THR A 680 5.82 -16.20 20.64
N ASP A 681 5.27 -15.78 21.80
CA ASP A 681 5.98 -15.69 23.08
C ASP A 681 6.17 -17.06 23.76
N ALA A 682 5.39 -18.04 23.32
CA ALA A 682 5.52 -19.44 23.66
C ALA A 682 5.20 -20.28 22.42
N LEU A 683 5.67 -21.53 22.41
CA LEU A 683 5.24 -22.49 21.40
C LEU A 683 3.94 -23.13 21.84
N ARG A 684 2.85 -22.94 21.09
CA ARG A 684 1.52 -23.44 21.45
C ARG A 684 0.99 -24.37 20.36
N VAL A 685 0.42 -25.50 20.77
CA VAL A 685 -0.12 -26.50 19.85
C VAL A 685 -1.61 -26.67 20.08
N TYR A 686 -2.35 -26.70 18.97
CA TYR A 686 -3.80 -26.74 18.95
C TYR A 686 -4.30 -27.86 18.03
N SER A 687 -5.44 -28.45 18.39
CA SER A 687 -6.20 -29.30 17.46
C SER A 687 -6.89 -28.46 16.39
N ALA A 688 -7.42 -29.09 15.34
CA ALA A 688 -8.26 -28.45 14.31
C ALA A 688 -9.46 -27.65 14.85
N SER A 689 -10.01 -27.99 16.02
CA SER A 689 -11.11 -27.22 16.62
C SER A 689 -10.65 -25.97 17.38
N GLY A 690 -9.35 -25.63 17.33
CA GLY A 690 -8.77 -24.51 18.07
C GLY A 690 -8.56 -24.77 19.56
N LYS A 691 -8.75 -26.01 20.04
CA LYS A 691 -8.46 -26.38 21.43
C LYS A 691 -6.94 -26.50 21.62
N GLN A 692 -6.39 -25.72 22.55
CA GLN A 692 -4.99 -25.85 22.94
C GLN A 692 -4.77 -27.25 23.55
N LEU A 693 -3.84 -28.01 22.99
CA LEU A 693 -3.45 -29.34 23.47
C LEU A 693 -2.38 -29.23 24.55
N TRP A 694 -1.34 -28.45 24.26
CA TRP A 694 -0.24 -28.16 25.19
C TRP A 694 0.50 -26.88 24.75
N SER A 695 1.40 -26.40 25.60
CA SER A 695 2.28 -25.27 25.29
C SER A 695 3.63 -25.47 25.97
N TYR A 696 4.69 -24.99 25.31
CA TYR A 696 6.03 -24.90 25.86
C TYR A 696 6.44 -23.43 25.99
N SER A 697 6.89 -23.04 27.18
CA SER A 697 7.46 -21.73 27.47
C SER A 697 8.95 -21.88 27.76
N ALA A 698 9.74 -20.88 27.35
CA ALA A 698 11.13 -20.80 27.78
C ALA A 698 11.22 -20.77 29.33
N PRO A 699 12.35 -21.22 29.93
CA PRO A 699 12.54 -21.14 31.38
C PRO A 699 12.29 -19.72 31.90
N SER A 700 11.73 -19.56 33.09
CA SER A 700 11.41 -18.23 33.64
C SER A 700 12.62 -17.30 33.77
N SER A 701 13.83 -17.86 33.84
CA SER A 701 15.09 -17.11 33.82
C SER A 701 15.40 -16.43 32.47
N ALA A 702 14.72 -16.83 31.40
CA ALA A 702 14.85 -16.23 30.07
C ALA A 702 14.14 -14.87 29.96
N GLY A 703 13.23 -14.55 30.88
CA GLY A 703 12.35 -13.39 30.76
C GLY A 703 11.39 -13.53 29.58
N ASP A 704 11.01 -12.38 29.00
CA ASP A 704 10.20 -12.35 27.78
C ASP A 704 11.05 -12.84 26.60
N VAL A 705 10.45 -13.67 25.75
CA VAL A 705 11.10 -14.25 24.57
C VAL A 705 10.18 -14.20 23.37
N ILE A 706 10.78 -14.35 22.18
CA ILE A 706 10.12 -14.47 20.90
C ILE A 706 10.65 -15.75 20.27
N PHE A 707 9.75 -16.65 19.89
CA PHE A 707 10.07 -17.86 19.16
C PHE A 707 10.19 -17.59 17.66
N SER A 708 11.12 -18.27 17.00
CA SER A 708 11.24 -18.32 15.55
C SER A 708 10.22 -19.28 14.94
N ASP A 709 10.32 -19.47 13.62
CA ASP A 709 9.67 -20.58 12.93
C ASP A 709 9.99 -21.93 13.58
N THR A 710 9.05 -22.86 13.39
CA THR A 710 9.13 -24.22 13.93
C THR A 710 9.20 -25.22 12.78
N VAL A 711 9.96 -26.29 12.99
CA VAL A 711 10.05 -27.41 12.06
C VAL A 711 9.79 -28.71 12.80
N VAL A 712 9.09 -29.64 12.15
CA VAL A 712 8.82 -30.98 12.68
C VAL A 712 9.57 -32.00 11.82
N SER A 713 10.34 -32.88 12.46
CA SER A 713 11.04 -33.97 11.77
C SER A 713 11.32 -35.13 12.73
N GLY A 714 11.08 -36.36 12.27
CA GLY A 714 11.31 -37.58 13.06
C GLY A 714 10.49 -37.63 14.37
N GLY A 715 9.25 -37.09 14.36
CA GLY A 715 8.38 -37.03 15.54
C GLY A 715 8.83 -36.03 16.62
N GLN A 716 9.81 -35.18 16.30
CA GLN A 716 10.30 -34.12 17.17
C GLN A 716 10.02 -32.75 16.57
N ILE A 717 9.87 -31.78 17.47
CA ILE A 717 9.57 -30.39 17.15
C ILE A 717 10.80 -29.57 17.52
N TYR A 718 11.34 -28.82 16.56
CA TYR A 718 12.52 -28.00 16.72
C TYR A 718 12.15 -26.52 16.54
N SER A 719 12.52 -25.69 17.51
CA SER A 719 12.33 -24.25 17.45
C SER A 719 13.40 -23.53 18.28
N GLN A 720 13.64 -22.25 17.99
CA GLN A 720 14.52 -21.39 18.77
C GLN A 720 13.80 -20.17 19.28
N TYR A 721 14.35 -19.55 20.32
CA TYR A 721 13.81 -18.32 20.88
C TYR A 721 14.91 -17.35 21.27
N THR A 722 14.55 -16.07 21.29
CA THR A 722 15.45 -14.99 21.71
C THR A 722 14.71 -13.88 22.46
N SER A 723 15.43 -13.07 23.23
CA SER A 723 14.89 -11.87 23.87
C SER A 723 14.35 -10.87 22.83
N PRO A 724 13.25 -10.14 23.12
CA PRO A 724 12.92 -8.93 22.39
C PRO A 724 14.08 -7.93 22.39
N ASN A 725 14.27 -7.20 21.29
CA ASN A 725 15.37 -6.23 21.12
C ASN A 725 16.78 -6.83 21.28
N ALA A 726 16.95 -8.12 20.93
CA ALA A 726 18.20 -8.86 21.16
C ALA A 726 19.46 -8.17 20.59
N LEU A 727 19.36 -7.42 19.49
CA LEU A 727 20.50 -6.75 18.86
C LEU A 727 21.00 -5.52 19.65
N ASP A 728 20.12 -4.93 20.46
CA ASP A 728 20.33 -3.69 21.20
C ASP A 728 20.70 -3.92 22.67
N ILE A 729 20.50 -5.13 23.19
CA ILE A 729 20.82 -5.48 24.57
C ILE A 729 22.11 -6.29 24.66
N SER A 730 22.91 -6.04 25.70
CA SER A 730 24.24 -6.63 25.83
C SER A 730 24.26 -8.11 26.15
N ASP A 731 23.19 -8.63 26.74
CA ASP A 731 23.10 -10.00 27.28
C ASP A 731 21.75 -10.60 26.88
N ALA A 732 21.50 -10.66 25.57
CA ALA A 732 20.30 -11.27 25.01
C ALA A 732 20.23 -12.77 25.36
N VAL A 733 19.05 -13.23 25.74
CA VAL A 733 18.79 -14.66 25.88
C VAL A 733 18.61 -15.24 24.48
N VAL A 734 19.28 -16.36 24.21
CA VAL A 734 19.21 -17.10 22.96
C VAL A 734 19.28 -18.58 23.29
N ASN A 735 18.33 -19.38 22.81
CA ASN A 735 18.42 -20.84 22.90
C ASN A 735 17.60 -21.54 21.81
N GLY A 736 17.88 -22.83 21.61
CA GLY A 736 17.12 -23.75 20.79
C GLY A 736 16.56 -24.90 21.62
N VAL A 737 15.43 -25.47 21.21
CA VAL A 737 14.79 -26.59 21.90
C VAL A 737 14.38 -27.67 20.92
N ALA A 738 14.47 -28.92 21.38
CA ALA A 738 13.78 -30.06 20.79
C ALA A 738 12.74 -30.62 21.76
N LEU A 739 11.53 -30.84 21.26
CA LEU A 739 10.40 -31.37 22.01
C LEU A 739 9.90 -32.65 21.35
N ASP A 740 9.32 -33.58 22.12
CA ASP A 740 8.46 -34.62 21.49
C ASP A 740 7.09 -34.06 21.12
N GLY A 741 6.31 -34.86 20.37
CA GLY A 741 4.92 -34.52 19.99
C GLY A 741 3.96 -34.23 21.15
N LYS A 742 4.35 -34.51 22.40
CA LYS A 742 3.58 -34.18 23.62
C LYS A 742 4.07 -32.90 24.31
N GLY A 743 5.05 -32.20 23.73
CA GLY A 743 5.61 -30.97 24.27
C GLY A 743 6.63 -31.16 25.39
N ASN A 744 7.14 -32.38 25.61
CA ASN A 744 8.19 -32.60 26.62
C ASN A 744 9.56 -32.24 26.04
N LEU A 745 10.33 -31.47 26.81
CA LEU A 745 11.70 -31.12 26.47
C LEU A 745 12.60 -32.36 26.39
N LYS A 746 13.22 -32.56 25.22
CA LYS A 746 14.23 -33.59 24.99
C LYS A 746 15.61 -33.06 25.33
N TRP A 747 15.95 -31.89 24.77
CA TRP A 747 17.24 -31.23 24.97
C TRP A 747 17.16 -29.75 24.58
N THR A 748 18.13 -28.97 25.07
CA THR A 748 18.36 -27.56 24.74
C THR A 748 19.67 -27.41 23.96
N ALA A 749 19.73 -26.44 23.04
CA ALA A 749 20.92 -26.24 22.21
C ALA A 749 22.09 -25.64 22.99
N ASP A 750 21.77 -24.74 23.94
CA ASP A 750 22.71 -23.99 24.78
C ASP A 750 23.89 -23.42 23.96
N PRO A 751 23.60 -22.57 22.96
CA PRO A 751 24.60 -22.13 21.99
C PRO A 751 25.67 -21.26 22.66
N LYS A 752 26.89 -21.34 22.12
CA LYS A 752 28.02 -20.51 22.55
C LYS A 752 28.44 -19.62 21.40
N ALA A 753 28.77 -18.38 21.72
CA ALA A 753 29.35 -17.48 20.74
C ALA A 753 30.65 -18.08 20.19
N PRO A 754 30.84 -18.16 18.86
CA PRO A 754 32.09 -18.59 18.26
C PRO A 754 33.22 -17.62 18.59
N ASP A 755 34.47 -18.08 18.51
CA ASP A 755 35.68 -17.25 18.73
C ASP A 755 35.74 -16.01 17.82
N ARG A 756 35.04 -16.04 16.68
CA ARG A 756 34.94 -14.91 15.74
C ARG A 756 33.96 -13.82 16.19
N ALA A 757 33.11 -14.07 17.19
CA ALA A 757 32.24 -13.04 17.76
C ALA A 757 33.11 -11.98 18.44
N ALA A 758 32.96 -10.73 18.02
CA ALA A 758 33.87 -9.64 18.38
C ALA A 758 33.85 -9.31 19.88
N ASP A 759 32.72 -9.53 20.56
CA ASP A 759 32.57 -9.38 22.02
C ASP A 759 32.38 -10.72 22.75
N GLY A 760 32.51 -11.84 22.05
CA GLY A 760 32.28 -13.17 22.62
C GLY A 760 30.83 -13.42 23.04
N LYS A 761 29.85 -12.71 22.45
CA LYS A 761 28.43 -12.83 22.80
C LYS A 761 27.53 -13.18 21.61
N LEU A 762 26.39 -13.77 21.94
CA LEU A 762 25.24 -13.90 21.04
C LEU A 762 24.36 -12.66 21.18
N HIS A 763 23.83 -12.18 20.05
CA HIS A 763 22.99 -10.98 19.92
C HIS A 763 21.61 -11.30 19.35
N GLY A 764 21.20 -12.57 19.35
CA GLY A 764 19.86 -12.98 18.95
C GLY A 764 19.79 -14.32 18.24
N ALA A 765 18.59 -14.67 17.80
CA ALA A 765 18.29 -15.78 16.90
C ALA A 765 17.61 -15.24 15.64
N VAL A 766 17.88 -15.85 14.49
CA VAL A 766 17.15 -15.51 13.25
C VAL A 766 15.71 -15.99 13.38
N LEU A 767 14.75 -15.11 13.11
CA LEU A 767 13.33 -15.45 13.31
C LEU A 767 12.75 -16.19 12.10
N ASP A 768 13.14 -15.80 10.87
CA ASP A 768 12.64 -16.33 9.60
C ASP A 768 13.57 -17.37 8.97
N HIS A 769 13.04 -18.56 8.68
CA HIS A 769 13.83 -19.70 8.19
C HIS A 769 15.06 -19.99 9.06
N GLY A 770 14.94 -19.74 10.38
CA GLY A 770 16.03 -19.87 11.35
C GLY A 770 16.26 -21.30 11.85
N VAL A 771 15.34 -22.22 11.55
CA VAL A 771 15.43 -23.65 11.91
C VAL A 771 15.11 -24.48 10.68
N PHE A 772 15.90 -25.53 10.43
CA PHE A 772 15.67 -26.46 9.32
C PHE A 772 16.05 -27.87 9.72
N ALA A 773 15.22 -28.86 9.41
CA ALA A 773 15.51 -30.27 9.65
C ALA A 773 15.02 -31.08 8.46
N SER A 774 15.80 -32.09 8.09
CA SER A 774 15.45 -33.01 7.02
C SER A 774 16.24 -34.29 7.19
N PRO A 775 15.63 -35.46 6.93
CA PRO A 775 16.36 -36.73 6.97
C PRO A 775 17.50 -36.81 5.94
N LYS A 776 17.51 -35.90 4.95
CA LYS A 776 18.49 -35.85 3.88
C LYS A 776 19.81 -35.18 4.27
N ILE A 777 19.82 -34.39 5.35
CA ILE A 777 21.01 -33.62 5.76
C ILE A 777 22.17 -34.60 5.99
N PRO A 778 23.37 -34.36 5.41
CA PRO A 778 24.47 -35.32 5.39
C PRO A 778 25.28 -35.34 6.70
N TYR A 779 24.60 -35.19 7.84
CA TYR A 779 25.16 -35.22 9.18
C TYR A 779 24.25 -36.03 10.11
N ALA A 780 24.81 -36.53 11.22
CA ALA A 780 24.06 -37.20 12.30
C ALA A 780 23.12 -38.32 11.81
N ASP A 781 23.58 -39.13 10.84
CA ASP A 781 22.82 -40.26 10.28
C ASP A 781 21.40 -39.89 9.82
N GLY A 782 21.22 -38.71 9.21
CA GLY A 782 19.91 -38.24 8.75
C GLY A 782 18.98 -37.77 9.89
N HIS A 783 19.53 -37.44 11.05
CA HIS A 783 18.77 -36.83 12.16
C HIS A 783 19.20 -35.40 12.43
N ALA A 784 19.99 -34.79 11.55
CA ALA A 784 20.51 -33.45 11.76
C ALA A 784 19.41 -32.36 11.71
N VAL A 785 19.63 -31.33 12.52
CA VAL A 785 18.83 -30.11 12.58
C VAL A 785 19.74 -28.89 12.58
N VAL A 786 19.29 -27.83 11.92
CA VAL A 786 19.96 -26.55 11.79
C VAL A 786 19.33 -25.56 12.76
N TYR A 787 20.17 -24.82 13.48
CA TYR A 787 19.80 -23.64 14.24
C TYR A 787 20.66 -22.44 13.83
N THR A 788 20.10 -21.24 13.95
CA THR A 788 20.65 -20.05 13.33
C THR A 788 20.66 -18.87 14.31
N TRP A 789 21.85 -18.51 14.78
CA TRP A 789 22.09 -17.47 15.78
C TRP A 789 22.65 -16.19 15.17
N ILE A 790 22.65 -15.10 15.95
CA ILE A 790 23.21 -13.82 15.54
C ILE A 790 24.37 -13.44 16.47
N VAL A 791 25.48 -12.96 15.89
CA VAL A 791 26.62 -12.39 16.62
C VAL A 791 27.04 -11.06 16.00
N LYS A 792 27.82 -10.26 16.74
CA LYS A 792 28.57 -9.15 16.15
C LYS A 792 29.93 -9.66 15.72
N ALA A 793 30.26 -9.60 14.43
CA ALA A 793 31.55 -10.02 13.92
C ALA A 793 32.00 -9.16 12.75
N ASP A 794 33.29 -8.84 12.71
CA ASP A 794 33.92 -8.21 11.55
C ASP A 794 34.24 -9.28 10.49
N PRO A 795 33.99 -9.01 9.19
CA PRO A 795 34.24 -9.99 8.13
C PRO A 795 35.72 -10.28 7.84
N THR A 796 36.65 -9.48 8.37
CA THR A 796 38.08 -9.48 8.02
C THR A 796 39.02 -9.66 9.23
N VAL A 797 38.67 -9.15 10.41
CA VAL A 797 39.52 -9.13 11.60
C VAL A 797 38.73 -9.66 12.80
N ALA A 798 39.07 -10.86 13.26
CA ALA A 798 38.45 -11.43 14.46
C ALA A 798 38.68 -10.53 15.69
N GLY A 799 37.63 -10.28 16.47
CA GLY A 799 37.71 -9.45 17.68
C GLY A 799 37.61 -7.94 17.45
N ASP A 800 37.54 -7.44 16.20
CA ASP A 800 37.37 -6.01 15.93
C ASP A 800 35.91 -5.59 16.09
N LEU A 801 35.63 -4.84 17.16
CA LEU A 801 34.30 -4.30 17.45
C LEU A 801 33.97 -3.01 16.68
N SER A 802 34.97 -2.31 16.15
CA SER A 802 34.77 -1.00 15.51
C SER A 802 34.07 -1.10 14.16
N THR A 803 34.20 -2.26 13.52
CA THR A 803 33.64 -2.59 12.20
C THR A 803 32.74 -3.83 12.24
N ALA A 804 32.52 -4.41 13.43
CA ALA A 804 31.63 -5.54 13.62
C ALA A 804 30.19 -5.21 13.18
N SER A 805 29.57 -6.16 12.49
CA SER A 805 28.18 -6.10 12.05
C SER A 805 27.45 -7.37 12.49
N PRO A 806 26.10 -7.37 12.55
CA PRO A 806 25.34 -8.59 12.77
C PRO A 806 25.65 -9.64 11.70
N ARG A 807 26.04 -10.84 12.13
CA ARG A 807 26.38 -12.01 11.30
C ARG A 807 25.62 -13.23 11.77
N VAL A 808 25.32 -14.13 10.83
CA VAL A 808 24.59 -15.36 11.12
C VAL A 808 25.56 -16.48 11.47
N VAL A 809 25.37 -17.11 12.63
CA VAL A 809 26.03 -18.36 13.00
C VAL A 809 25.07 -19.49 12.66
N VAL A 810 25.54 -20.44 11.87
CA VAL A 810 24.78 -21.66 11.55
C VAL A 810 25.37 -22.81 12.35
N GLU A 811 24.52 -23.50 13.11
CA GLU A 811 24.88 -24.73 13.81
C GLU A 811 24.07 -25.89 13.27
N ILE A 812 24.75 -26.96 12.87
CA ILE A 812 24.13 -28.25 12.56
C ILE A 812 24.35 -29.14 13.79
N ARG A 813 23.28 -29.75 14.28
CA ARG A 813 23.25 -30.55 15.50
C ARG A 813 22.59 -31.90 15.25
N ASP A 814 22.97 -32.93 16.00
CA ASP A 814 22.24 -34.20 16.03
C ASP A 814 20.88 -33.98 16.71
N GLY A 815 19.78 -34.14 15.97
CA GLY A 815 18.42 -33.91 16.46
C GLY A 815 17.99 -34.83 17.59
N ARG A 816 18.71 -35.94 17.84
CA ARG A 816 18.41 -36.87 18.93
C ARG A 816 19.02 -36.42 20.25
N THR A 817 20.20 -35.79 20.21
CA THR A 817 21.02 -35.51 21.40
C THR A 817 21.27 -34.02 21.64
N GLY A 818 21.11 -33.18 20.62
CA GLY A 818 21.49 -31.77 20.62
C GLY A 818 22.98 -31.53 20.40
N GLU A 819 23.78 -32.57 20.20
CA GLU A 819 25.23 -32.46 20.03
C GLU A 819 25.58 -31.65 18.77
N LEU A 820 26.47 -30.66 18.93
CA LEU A 820 26.97 -29.84 17.82
C LEU A 820 27.89 -30.67 16.93
N VAL A 821 27.50 -30.82 15.66
CA VAL A 821 28.29 -31.55 14.65
C VAL A 821 29.02 -30.62 13.70
N HIS A 822 28.47 -29.44 13.40
CA HIS A 822 29.11 -28.44 12.54
C HIS A 822 28.72 -27.02 12.94
N GLN A 823 29.64 -26.06 12.82
CA GLN A 823 29.37 -24.64 13.05
C GLN A 823 30.06 -23.77 11.98
N SER A 824 29.34 -22.78 11.47
CA SER A 824 29.89 -21.81 10.52
C SER A 824 29.33 -20.40 10.75
N LEU A 825 30.00 -19.39 10.19
CA LEU A 825 29.62 -17.98 10.28
C LEU A 825 29.46 -17.41 8.87
N ASN A 826 28.25 -16.99 8.50
CA ASN A 826 27.90 -16.54 7.15
C ASN A 826 26.99 -15.31 7.17
N GLY A 827 26.98 -14.55 6.07
CA GLY A 827 25.93 -13.58 5.75
C GLY A 827 25.63 -12.53 6.82
N SER A 828 24.42 -11.96 6.74
CA SER A 828 23.79 -11.05 7.69
C SER A 828 22.39 -11.62 8.00
N PRO A 829 21.81 -11.38 9.18
CA PRO A 829 20.43 -11.78 9.46
C PRO A 829 19.43 -11.20 8.44
N TRP A 830 19.76 -10.09 7.79
CA TRP A 830 18.93 -9.42 6.78
C TRP A 830 19.17 -9.92 5.34
N SER A 831 20.23 -10.72 5.14
CA SER A 831 20.55 -11.36 3.86
C SER A 831 20.21 -12.85 3.86
N HIS A 832 19.98 -13.45 5.03
CA HIS A 832 19.56 -14.84 5.17
C HIS A 832 18.28 -15.11 4.39
N GLY A 833 18.30 -16.14 3.55
CA GLY A 833 17.20 -16.54 2.71
C GLY A 833 16.50 -17.79 3.26
N ASN A 834 17.06 -18.94 2.93
CA ASN A 834 16.55 -20.24 3.36
C ASN A 834 17.64 -21.31 3.31
N TYR A 835 17.30 -22.49 3.85
CA TYR A 835 18.06 -23.73 3.67
C TYR A 835 17.36 -24.63 2.66
N PHE A 836 18.12 -25.40 1.89
CA PHE A 836 17.58 -26.33 0.90
C PHE A 836 18.55 -27.50 0.63
N ILE A 837 18.00 -28.63 0.16
CA ILE A 837 18.72 -29.87 -0.13
C ILE A 837 17.94 -30.71 -1.16
N ASP A 838 18.63 -31.37 -2.08
CA ASP A 838 17.98 -32.16 -3.14
C ASP A 838 17.73 -33.61 -2.70
N GLY A 839 18.76 -34.46 -2.79
CA GLY A 839 18.72 -35.88 -2.48
C GLY A 839 19.32 -36.22 -1.12
N GLN A 840 19.15 -37.48 -0.74
CA GLN A 840 19.78 -38.05 0.45
C GLN A 840 21.31 -38.07 0.26
N GLY A 841 22.06 -37.48 1.20
CA GLY A 841 23.53 -37.49 1.16
C GLY A 841 24.15 -36.38 0.29
N ASP A 842 23.34 -35.55 -0.36
CA ASP A 842 23.79 -34.32 -0.99
C ASP A 842 24.14 -33.26 0.08
N PRO A 843 24.98 -32.26 -0.25
CA PRO A 843 25.24 -31.17 0.66
C PRO A 843 23.96 -30.42 1.04
N LEU A 844 23.87 -30.00 2.30
CA LEU A 844 22.89 -29.00 2.73
C LEU A 844 23.37 -27.63 2.24
N TYR A 845 22.49 -26.84 1.63
CA TYR A 845 22.85 -25.50 1.19
C TYR A 845 22.13 -24.43 2.01
N GLN A 846 22.85 -23.35 2.33
CA GLN A 846 22.31 -22.08 2.82
C GLN A 846 22.35 -21.04 1.70
N MET A 847 21.23 -20.35 1.48
CA MET A 847 21.15 -19.14 0.65
C MET A 847 21.28 -17.89 1.54
N SER A 848 22.16 -16.97 1.15
CA SER A 848 22.24 -15.62 1.71
C SER A 848 22.53 -14.59 0.61
N PHE A 849 21.52 -13.88 0.13
CA PHE A 849 21.58 -12.82 -0.89
C PHE A 849 22.55 -13.11 -2.04
N GLY A 850 22.17 -14.03 -2.93
CA GLY A 850 22.98 -14.45 -4.07
C GLY A 850 24.22 -15.29 -3.73
N THR A 851 24.49 -15.56 -2.46
CA THR A 851 25.61 -16.41 -2.01
C THR A 851 25.10 -17.76 -1.51
N PHE A 852 25.76 -18.82 -1.94
CA PHE A 852 25.50 -20.19 -1.50
C PHE A 852 26.62 -20.68 -0.61
N ARG A 853 26.26 -21.32 0.51
CA ARG A 853 27.18 -22.09 1.35
C ARG A 853 26.72 -23.54 1.40
N GLY A 854 27.56 -24.48 0.97
CA GLY A 854 27.26 -25.91 1.00
C GLY A 854 27.97 -26.63 2.14
N TYR A 855 27.25 -27.45 2.90
CA TYR A 855 27.73 -28.27 4.00
C TYR A 855 27.72 -29.74 3.58
N ALA A 856 28.89 -30.28 3.26
CA ALA A 856 29.03 -31.55 2.52
C ALA A 856 28.96 -32.82 3.39
N GLY A 857 28.90 -32.68 4.71
CA GLY A 857 28.89 -33.79 5.67
C GLY A 857 30.25 -34.02 6.35
N ASP A 858 30.28 -35.01 7.23
CA ASP A 858 31.44 -35.29 8.09
C ASP A 858 32.74 -35.54 7.30
N GLY A 859 33.80 -34.82 7.69
CA GLY A 859 35.14 -34.96 7.11
C GLY A 859 35.30 -34.41 5.68
N LYS A 860 34.30 -33.68 5.17
CA LYS A 860 34.36 -32.99 3.88
C LYS A 860 34.39 -31.47 4.07
N GLU A 861 35.04 -30.79 3.14
CA GLU A 861 35.11 -29.33 3.13
C GLU A 861 33.78 -28.71 2.68
N ASP A 862 33.40 -27.63 3.34
CA ASP A 862 32.26 -26.79 2.93
C ASP A 862 32.58 -26.09 1.59
N THR A 863 31.55 -25.90 0.77
CA THR A 863 31.67 -25.15 -0.50
C THR A 863 31.08 -23.75 -0.38
N SER A 864 31.53 -22.86 -1.26
CA SER A 864 30.94 -21.53 -1.43
C SER A 864 30.87 -21.20 -2.91
N SER A 865 29.77 -20.60 -3.33
CA SER A 865 29.62 -20.04 -4.67
C SER A 865 28.66 -18.85 -4.62
N SER A 866 28.56 -18.09 -5.72
CA SER A 866 27.59 -17.00 -5.81
C SER A 866 27.07 -16.77 -7.22
N VAL A 867 25.92 -16.10 -7.30
CA VAL A 867 25.31 -15.64 -8.54
C VAL A 867 25.34 -14.12 -8.62
N VAL A 868 25.22 -13.58 -9.84
CA VAL A 868 25.10 -12.12 -10.06
C VAL A 868 23.80 -11.58 -9.47
N ALA A 869 22.72 -12.36 -9.61
CA ALA A 869 21.38 -11.94 -9.24
C ALA A 869 21.24 -11.71 -7.73
N PRO A 870 20.46 -10.69 -7.29
CA PRO A 870 20.10 -10.47 -5.90
C PRO A 870 19.06 -11.49 -5.40
N LEU A 871 19.43 -12.77 -5.46
CA LEU A 871 18.59 -13.92 -5.16
C LEU A 871 18.33 -14.01 -3.65
N ARG A 872 17.05 -14.06 -3.25
CA ARG A 872 16.63 -14.01 -1.85
C ARG A 872 16.30 -15.37 -1.29
N THR A 873 15.53 -16.18 -2.00
CA THR A 873 15.20 -17.56 -1.64
C THR A 873 15.29 -18.45 -2.85
N VAL A 874 15.53 -19.75 -2.64
CA VAL A 874 15.83 -20.68 -3.74
C VAL A 874 15.53 -22.13 -3.36
N GLY A 875 15.19 -22.96 -4.33
CA GLY A 875 14.92 -24.38 -4.15
C GLY A 875 15.16 -25.16 -5.43
N PHE A 876 15.26 -26.49 -5.30
CA PHE A 876 15.35 -27.38 -6.43
C PHE A 876 13.96 -27.62 -7.04
N ILE A 877 13.86 -27.55 -8.36
CA ILE A 877 12.62 -27.76 -9.11
C ILE A 877 12.81 -28.78 -10.24
N ASN A 878 11.72 -29.37 -10.70
CA ASN A 878 11.67 -30.18 -11.90
C ASN A 878 11.43 -29.28 -13.11
N GLY A 879 12.42 -29.17 -13.98
CA GLY A 879 12.37 -28.37 -15.19
C GLY A 879 11.98 -29.17 -16.44
N PRO A 880 11.90 -28.48 -17.60
CA PRO A 880 11.45 -29.06 -18.86
C PRO A 880 12.27 -30.30 -19.26
N GLY A 881 11.58 -31.33 -19.78
CA GLY A 881 12.21 -32.59 -20.20
C GLY A 881 12.80 -33.41 -19.04
N GLY A 882 12.34 -33.19 -17.81
CA GLY A 882 12.84 -33.86 -16.61
C GLY A 882 14.17 -33.32 -16.09
N ARG A 883 14.64 -32.17 -16.61
CA ARG A 883 15.88 -31.54 -16.17
C ARG A 883 15.74 -31.01 -14.74
N ARG A 884 16.61 -31.43 -13.83
CA ARG A 884 16.66 -30.84 -12.48
C ARG A 884 17.25 -29.43 -12.54
N LEU A 885 16.58 -28.45 -11.92
CA LEU A 885 17.00 -27.05 -11.90
C LEU A 885 17.04 -26.50 -10.47
N LEU A 886 17.71 -25.38 -10.31
CA LEU A 886 17.62 -24.52 -9.13
C LEU A 886 16.85 -23.26 -9.52
N ALA A 887 15.77 -22.92 -8.82
CA ALA A 887 14.99 -21.72 -9.14
C ALA A 887 14.58 -20.97 -7.87
N GLY A 888 14.39 -19.66 -8.00
CA GLY A 888 14.09 -18.83 -6.85
C GLY A 888 13.68 -17.40 -7.18
N GLY A 889 13.29 -16.70 -6.11
CA GLY A 889 12.86 -15.31 -6.15
C GLY A 889 14.03 -14.36 -5.90
N LEU A 890 14.13 -13.31 -6.71
CA LEU A 890 15.15 -12.27 -6.62
C LEU A 890 14.49 -10.89 -6.50
N GLU A 891 15.26 -9.87 -6.14
CA GLU A 891 14.75 -8.49 -6.19
C GLU A 891 14.35 -8.10 -7.62
N GLY A 892 13.04 -8.00 -7.86
CA GLY A 892 12.50 -7.64 -9.16
C GLY A 892 12.26 -8.82 -10.11
N GLY A 893 12.01 -10.04 -9.60
CA GLY A 893 11.62 -11.16 -10.47
C GLY A 893 11.97 -12.56 -9.98
N LEU A 894 12.21 -13.44 -10.96
CA LEU A 894 12.54 -14.85 -10.80
C LEU A 894 13.76 -15.22 -11.63
N ALA A 895 14.51 -16.22 -11.19
CA ALA A 895 15.58 -16.81 -11.99
C ALA A 895 15.66 -18.33 -11.82
N ALA A 896 16.15 -18.99 -12.86
CA ALA A 896 16.54 -20.39 -12.87
C ALA A 896 18.04 -20.53 -13.18
N PHE A 897 18.66 -21.52 -12.55
CA PHE A 897 20.07 -21.84 -12.62
C PHE A 897 20.23 -23.35 -12.83
N ASP A 898 21.32 -23.73 -13.47
CA ASP A 898 21.75 -25.13 -13.46
C ASP A 898 22.29 -25.49 -12.07
N PRO A 899 22.00 -26.68 -11.52
CA PRO A 899 22.50 -27.08 -10.20
C PRO A 899 24.02 -27.01 -10.02
N SER A 900 24.80 -27.07 -11.12
CA SER A 900 26.26 -26.92 -11.08
C SER A 900 26.74 -25.60 -10.46
N VAL A 901 25.89 -24.57 -10.39
CA VAL A 901 26.23 -23.30 -9.72
C VAL A 901 26.57 -23.47 -8.24
N LEU A 902 26.08 -24.54 -7.60
CA LEU A 902 26.30 -24.83 -6.20
C LEU A 902 27.69 -25.44 -5.91
N THR A 903 28.35 -25.97 -6.93
CA THR A 903 29.58 -26.77 -6.78
C THR A 903 30.77 -26.28 -7.60
N SER A 904 30.57 -25.36 -8.55
CA SER A 904 31.65 -24.85 -9.42
C SER A 904 32.75 -24.11 -8.66
N GLY A 905 32.43 -23.52 -7.50
CA GLY A 905 33.33 -22.64 -6.75
C GLY A 905 33.47 -21.24 -7.36
N ASP A 906 32.81 -20.98 -8.49
CA ASP A 906 32.84 -19.70 -9.17
C ASP A 906 31.96 -18.67 -8.46
N SER A 907 32.39 -17.41 -8.51
CA SER A 907 31.62 -16.27 -8.02
C SER A 907 30.89 -15.57 -9.16
N PHE A 908 29.73 -15.00 -8.87
CA PHE A 908 28.95 -14.15 -9.79
C PHE A 908 28.53 -14.89 -11.08
N GLN A 909 27.94 -16.06 -10.90
CA GLN A 909 27.41 -16.88 -12.00
C GLN A 909 26.06 -16.33 -12.50
N SER A 910 25.82 -16.44 -13.80
CA SER A 910 24.58 -15.97 -14.43
C SER A 910 23.46 -17.01 -14.35
N SER A 911 22.21 -16.54 -14.40
CA SER A 911 21.05 -17.42 -14.60
C SER A 911 21.02 -17.98 -16.03
N ILE A 912 20.36 -19.12 -16.18
CA ILE A 912 20.07 -19.74 -17.49
C ILE A 912 18.66 -19.39 -17.98
N GLY A 913 17.87 -18.73 -17.15
CA GLY A 913 16.50 -18.30 -17.44
C GLY A 913 15.94 -17.43 -16.32
N GLY A 914 14.86 -16.70 -16.60
CA GLY A 914 14.19 -15.88 -15.59
C GLY A 914 13.10 -15.00 -16.15
N ALA A 915 12.46 -14.25 -15.25
CA ALA A 915 11.43 -13.27 -15.56
C ALA A 915 11.63 -12.01 -14.72
N THR A 916 11.54 -10.83 -15.33
CA THR A 916 11.64 -9.54 -14.63
C THR A 916 10.24 -9.03 -14.30
N LEU A 917 10.00 -8.77 -13.02
CA LEU A 917 8.77 -8.23 -12.45
C LEU A 917 9.17 -7.37 -11.24
N ILE A 918 9.20 -6.04 -11.38
CA ILE A 918 9.78 -5.14 -10.36
C ILE A 918 9.17 -5.34 -8.96
N GLY A 919 7.85 -5.59 -8.90
CA GLY A 919 7.12 -5.82 -7.65
C GLY A 919 7.21 -7.24 -7.09
N ALA A 920 7.96 -8.13 -7.75
CA ALA A 920 8.11 -9.51 -7.33
C ALA A 920 9.38 -9.73 -6.52
N ARG A 921 9.29 -10.66 -5.56
CA ARG A 921 10.46 -11.15 -4.83
C ARG A 921 10.29 -12.57 -4.31
N ASN A 922 9.09 -12.93 -3.87
CA ASN A 922 8.81 -14.26 -3.37
C ASN A 922 8.30 -15.16 -4.50
N TYR A 923 8.20 -16.46 -4.25
CA TYR A 923 7.74 -17.40 -5.26
C TYR A 923 7.16 -18.68 -4.66
N LEU A 924 6.44 -19.42 -5.50
CA LEU A 924 6.01 -20.79 -5.30
C LEU A 924 6.38 -21.58 -6.57
N ALA A 925 6.91 -22.79 -6.40
CA ALA A 925 7.17 -23.71 -7.50
C ALA A 925 6.39 -25.00 -7.26
N ALA A 926 5.59 -25.43 -8.25
CA ALA A 926 4.81 -26.66 -8.17
C ALA A 926 4.35 -27.10 -9.56
N ASP A 927 4.21 -28.41 -9.76
CA ASP A 927 3.55 -29.01 -10.92
C ASP A 927 2.03 -28.77 -10.87
N LEU A 928 1.57 -27.69 -11.50
CA LEU A 928 0.18 -27.21 -11.43
C LEU A 928 -0.73 -27.88 -12.47
N ASP A 929 -0.16 -28.39 -13.56
CA ASP A 929 -0.90 -29.05 -14.63
C ASP A 929 -0.72 -30.58 -14.67
N GLY A 930 0.17 -31.13 -13.84
CA GLY A 930 0.40 -32.55 -13.64
C GLY A 930 1.32 -33.17 -14.71
N ASP A 931 2.12 -32.37 -15.40
CA ASP A 931 3.01 -32.83 -16.48
C ASP A 931 4.40 -33.28 -16.01
N GLY A 932 4.68 -33.15 -14.71
CA GLY A 932 5.97 -33.47 -14.08
C GLY A 932 7.00 -32.34 -14.12
N THR A 933 6.66 -31.20 -14.73
CA THR A 933 7.44 -29.96 -14.70
C THR A 933 6.81 -29.01 -13.69
N ASP A 934 7.63 -28.36 -12.87
CA ASP A 934 7.15 -27.32 -11.97
C ASP A 934 6.90 -26.02 -12.75
N GLU A 935 5.71 -25.45 -12.57
CA GLU A 935 5.47 -24.05 -12.90
C GLU A 935 6.03 -23.13 -11.82
N MET A 936 6.44 -21.95 -12.25
CA MET A 936 6.90 -20.88 -11.36
C MET A 936 5.80 -19.85 -11.16
N VAL A 937 5.32 -19.69 -9.94
CA VAL A 937 4.40 -18.62 -9.54
C VAL A 937 5.20 -17.54 -8.81
N SER A 938 5.29 -16.37 -9.44
CA SER A 938 5.87 -15.18 -8.83
C SER A 938 4.90 -14.57 -7.82
N LEU A 939 5.41 -14.17 -6.66
CA LEU A 939 4.68 -13.54 -5.56
C LEU A 939 5.36 -12.22 -5.14
N ASN A 940 4.58 -11.35 -4.51
CA ASN A 940 5.05 -10.09 -3.95
C ASN A 940 5.87 -10.33 -2.66
N PHE A 941 6.41 -9.26 -2.07
CA PHE A 941 7.18 -9.33 -0.82
C PHE A 941 6.42 -8.68 0.33
N ASP A 942 6.41 -9.34 1.49
CA ASP A 942 5.85 -8.79 2.72
C ASP A 942 6.80 -7.76 3.36
N HIS A 943 6.88 -6.58 2.77
CA HIS A 943 7.76 -5.50 3.23
C HIS A 943 7.47 -5.09 4.68
N LEU A 944 6.19 -5.00 5.05
CA LEU A 944 5.77 -4.51 6.37
C LEU A 944 5.90 -5.59 7.44
N GLY A 945 5.50 -6.83 7.15
CA GLY A 945 5.64 -7.93 8.10
C GLY A 945 7.08 -8.31 8.39
N ILE A 946 7.97 -8.24 7.39
CA ILE A 946 9.42 -8.42 7.58
C ILE A 946 10.03 -7.26 8.37
N ASN A 947 9.59 -6.02 8.15
CA ASN A 947 10.05 -4.89 8.96
C ASN A 947 9.63 -5.05 10.43
N ARG A 948 8.39 -5.50 10.69
CA ARG A 948 7.90 -5.80 12.06
C ARG A 948 8.68 -6.93 12.72
N MET A 949 9.02 -7.97 11.96
CA MET A 949 9.88 -9.06 12.44
C MET A 949 11.29 -8.56 12.78
N ALA A 950 11.87 -7.66 11.97
CA ALA A 950 13.16 -7.06 12.26
C ALA A 950 13.12 -6.18 13.52
N GLU A 951 12.04 -5.40 13.72
CA GLU A 951 11.82 -4.56 14.91
C GLU A 951 11.75 -5.39 16.20
N GLN A 952 11.20 -6.61 16.16
CA GLN A 952 11.21 -7.52 17.31
C GLN A 952 12.63 -7.85 17.81
N LEU A 953 13.65 -7.77 16.95
CA LEU A 953 15.06 -7.95 17.31
C LEU A 953 15.79 -6.64 17.67
N GLY A 954 15.13 -5.47 17.59
CA GLY A 954 15.75 -4.15 17.74
C GLY A 954 16.25 -3.55 16.42
N GLY A 955 15.95 -4.18 15.28
CA GLY A 955 16.33 -3.73 13.94
C GLY A 955 15.20 -3.03 13.17
N GLY A 956 15.39 -2.92 11.85
CA GLY A 956 14.37 -2.43 10.92
C GLY A 956 14.83 -2.62 9.48
N VAL A 957 13.97 -3.19 8.64
CA VAL A 957 14.25 -3.47 7.23
C VAL A 957 12.99 -3.16 6.42
N LEU A 958 12.97 -2.00 5.76
CA LEU A 958 11.89 -1.59 4.87
C LEU A 958 12.47 -1.22 3.50
N SER A 959 11.97 -1.84 2.44
CA SER A 959 12.49 -1.67 1.07
C SER A 959 11.36 -1.69 0.04
N ILE A 960 10.48 -0.71 0.09
CA ILE A 960 9.32 -0.63 -0.81
C ILE A 960 9.79 -0.39 -2.26
N ASP A 961 9.12 -1.03 -3.21
CA ASP A 961 9.33 -0.83 -4.64
C ASP A 961 8.14 -0.11 -5.31
N ARG A 962 8.34 0.26 -6.58
CA ARG A 962 7.37 1.00 -7.39
C ARG A 962 6.80 0.19 -8.55
N GLY A 963 7.05 -1.11 -8.58
CA GLY A 963 6.62 -2.00 -9.65
C GLY A 963 5.11 -2.22 -9.67
N ILE A 964 4.64 -2.87 -10.74
CA ILE A 964 3.28 -3.42 -10.73
C ILE A 964 3.32 -4.68 -9.87
N HIS A 965 2.48 -4.72 -8.84
CA HIS A 965 2.38 -5.86 -7.94
C HIS A 965 1.35 -6.85 -8.47
N GLN A 966 1.81 -8.07 -8.73
CA GLN A 966 0.98 -9.12 -9.31
C GLN A 966 1.53 -10.50 -8.98
N MET A 967 0.62 -11.45 -8.76
CA MET A 967 0.95 -12.86 -8.83
C MET A 967 0.98 -13.28 -10.30
N THR A 968 2.09 -13.83 -10.78
CA THR A 968 2.23 -14.24 -12.18
C THR A 968 2.67 -15.69 -12.29
N THR A 969 1.95 -16.49 -13.09
CA THR A 969 2.27 -17.90 -13.34
C THR A 969 3.05 -18.03 -14.64
N PHE A 970 4.19 -18.71 -14.57
CA PHE A 970 5.06 -18.98 -15.70
C PHE A 970 5.17 -20.49 -15.96
N LYS A 971 5.00 -20.87 -17.22
CA LYS A 971 5.36 -22.20 -17.70
C LYS A 971 6.81 -22.18 -18.19
N LEU A 972 7.58 -23.20 -17.80
CA LEU A 972 8.97 -23.38 -18.21
C LEU A 972 9.06 -24.24 -19.48
N SER A 973 9.97 -23.90 -20.39
CA SER A 973 10.23 -24.67 -21.61
C SER A 973 11.67 -24.57 -22.09
#